data_AF-A0A4V1XYS0-F1
#
_entry.id   AF-A0A4V1XYS0-F1
#
_cell.length_a   1.000
_cell.length_b   1.000
_cell.length_c   1.000
_cell.angle_alpha   90.00
_cell.angle_beta   90.00
_cell.angle_gamma   90.00
#
_symmetry.space_group_name_H-M   'P 1'
#
loop_
_entity.id
_entity.type
_entity.pdbx_description
1 polymer ?
#
loop_
_entity_poly.entity_id
_entity_poly.type
_entity_poly.pdbx_seq_one_letter_code
_entity_poly.pdbx_strand_id
1 'polypeptide(L)'
;MGNAVRSCGLFKVAGTLVLASALAVAGAMVGIDGAGRAAAADGTVVTSTIIRSDTTWPASGSPYLVQGPVQIAAGSTLTIEAGAEVVVDSSFQLEGGLTVAGTAEAPVRIQTDVPLFQSAGTAYNEPTRQARIRHANITGPGALMGTGNSRYLGIEITDSRISDVSARNYIWYPTKLVLERNVFTRVNTLDIGTNHVAAVIRNNRFRQTPTGGFSGYNGTSQVVSWAAYGTPLLVEGNVFETSIRPRILEVSIDGAMDASNNYFGSTDITEVKGWVADKDDNLNRPGVVDVEPLLASPPTEVPAVEPAAPNSVTATRGDREATLSWQAPGTDGGTPVTGYEVTVSPGNRTLTLPAEATGTTVDGLTNGVAYTYAVTAVNAAGTSAAATATAVPAGLPGAPTNVTASREDGAAVVRWTAADPNGAAVSGHVITVEPGGATVAVGTDTFGVVRDLVNGGGPYTFTVQAVNPVGVGSASAASNGVVPAGNPLQVPTPTVVRGDRSVQVSWAGAAEGNGAPISSYVVTASPGGAMAGTGPDGRTVRVTGLVNGRTYRFTLMAMNEAGGRSVSEPSASVVPATTPNRVGSVRAARTGRKVVLTWRRPGNGGTALIGYVVTDNGRVVGRPGASATRLVLPRVRSGLHSYRIGAVNRVGRGPWSATVRVRVP
;
A
#
# COMPACT_ATOMS: atom_id res chain seq x y z
N MET A 1 4.12 -45.18 2.19
CA MET A 1 2.99 -45.41 3.14
C MET A 1 2.92 -44.16 3.99
N GLY A 2 2.16 -43.12 3.62
CA GLY A 2 0.70 -42.94 3.80
C GLY A 2 0.45 -42.42 5.22
N ASN A 3 -0.25 -41.34 5.58
CA ASN A 3 -1.22 -40.39 5.00
C ASN A 3 -1.14 -39.13 5.93
N ALA A 4 -1.63 -37.91 5.69
CA ALA A 4 -2.64 -37.37 4.80
C ALA A 4 -2.39 -35.86 4.62
N VAL A 5 -2.32 -35.40 3.36
CA VAL A 5 -2.59 -34.01 3.00
C VAL A 5 -4.02 -33.99 2.46
N ARG A 6 -4.94 -33.31 3.16
CA ARG A 6 -6.31 -33.06 2.68
C ARG A 6 -6.46 -31.57 2.35
N SER A 7 -6.62 -31.33 1.06
CA SER A 7 -7.53 -30.35 0.45
C SER A 7 -7.56 -28.91 1.00
N CYS A 8 -7.00 -27.99 0.22
CA CYS A 8 -7.60 -26.66 0.02
C CYS A 8 -7.68 -26.39 -1.48
N GLY A 9 -8.89 -26.02 -1.93
CA GLY A 9 -9.28 -25.98 -3.33
C GLY A 9 -8.66 -24.81 -4.10
N LEU A 10 -8.30 -25.08 -5.36
CA LEU A 10 -8.08 -24.05 -6.35
C LEU A 10 -9.42 -23.36 -6.67
N PHE A 11 -9.54 -22.08 -6.34
CA PHE A 11 -10.48 -21.20 -7.04
C PHE A 11 -9.88 -20.80 -8.39
N LYS A 12 -10.60 -21.14 -9.45
CA LYS A 12 -10.29 -20.82 -10.84
C LYS A 12 -10.84 -19.42 -11.11
N VAL A 13 -9.96 -18.42 -11.27
CA VAL A 13 -10.33 -17.15 -11.91
C VAL A 13 -9.62 -17.09 -13.25
N ALA A 14 -10.41 -16.94 -14.31
CA ALA A 14 -9.95 -16.86 -15.68
C ALA A 14 -9.17 -15.56 -15.93
N GLY A 15 -7.95 -15.67 -16.45
CA GLY A 15 -7.14 -14.52 -16.84
C GLY A 15 -5.76 -14.96 -17.36
N THR A 16 -5.67 -15.09 -18.68
CA THR A 16 -4.50 -15.12 -19.56
C THR A 16 -3.10 -15.15 -18.90
N LEU A 17 -2.46 -16.32 -18.89
CA LEU A 17 -1.03 -16.47 -18.62
C LEU A 17 -0.28 -16.46 -19.97
N VAL A 18 0.45 -15.39 -20.26
CA VAL A 18 1.43 -15.38 -21.35
C VAL A 18 2.65 -16.16 -20.85
N LEU A 19 3.01 -17.25 -21.55
CA LEU A 19 4.24 -18.00 -21.32
C LEU A 19 5.45 -17.08 -21.55
N ALA A 20 6.30 -16.93 -20.53
CA ALA A 20 7.70 -16.57 -20.71
C ALA A 20 8.56 -17.76 -20.27
N SER A 21 9.29 -18.31 -21.22
CA SER A 21 10.18 -19.45 -21.13
C SER A 21 11.31 -19.18 -20.12
N ALA A 22 11.39 -19.98 -19.05
CA ALA A 22 12.54 -19.98 -18.15
C ALA A 22 13.64 -20.87 -18.71
N LEU A 23 14.73 -20.27 -19.19
CA LEU A 23 16.01 -20.93 -19.36
C LEU A 23 16.82 -20.69 -18.07
N ALA A 24 17.04 -21.75 -17.30
CA ALA A 24 17.82 -21.69 -16.07
C ALA A 24 19.31 -21.53 -16.38
N VAL A 25 19.90 -20.41 -15.96
CA VAL A 25 21.34 -20.29 -15.67
C VAL A 25 21.43 -19.83 -14.22
N ALA A 26 22.08 -20.64 -13.39
CA ALA A 26 22.29 -20.38 -11.97
C ALA A 26 23.29 -19.22 -11.80
N GLY A 27 22.76 -18.03 -11.60
CA GLY A 27 23.42 -16.82 -11.13
C GLY A 27 22.29 -15.89 -10.68
N ALA A 28 22.32 -15.39 -9.46
CA ALA A 28 21.23 -14.59 -8.89
C ALA A 28 20.93 -13.39 -9.81
N MET A 29 19.79 -13.43 -10.51
CA MET A 29 19.25 -12.24 -11.16
C MET A 29 18.93 -11.22 -10.06
N VAL A 30 19.36 -9.98 -10.25
CA VAL A 30 19.01 -8.87 -9.36
C VAL A 30 17.49 -8.79 -9.23
N GLY A 31 16.97 -9.26 -8.11
CA GLY A 31 15.64 -8.89 -7.64
C GLY A 31 15.75 -7.48 -7.09
N ILE A 32 15.29 -6.50 -7.86
CA ILE A 32 15.01 -5.16 -7.33
C ILE A 32 13.90 -5.38 -6.31
N ASP A 33 14.18 -5.19 -5.02
CA ASP A 33 13.12 -5.23 -4.03
C ASP A 33 12.12 -4.09 -4.28
N GLY A 34 10.90 -4.19 -3.72
CA GLY A 34 9.86 -3.17 -3.89
C GLY A 34 10.24 -1.77 -3.37
N ALA A 35 11.46 -1.58 -2.86
CA ALA A 35 12.03 -0.32 -2.38
C ALA A 35 13.20 0.19 -3.25
N GLY A 36 13.46 -0.42 -4.42
CA GLY A 36 14.51 0.03 -5.35
C GLY A 36 15.93 -0.38 -4.95
N ARG A 37 16.12 -1.30 -3.99
CA ARG A 37 17.45 -1.76 -3.60
C ARG A 37 17.79 -3.06 -4.31
N ALA A 38 19.01 -3.14 -4.84
CA ALA A 38 19.57 -4.43 -5.27
C ALA A 38 20.11 -5.15 -4.03
N ALA A 39 19.55 -6.31 -3.70
CA ALA A 39 20.10 -7.16 -2.64
C ALA A 39 21.41 -7.77 -3.15
N ALA A 40 22.55 -7.26 -2.68
CA ALA A 40 23.85 -7.76 -3.10
C ALA A 40 24.09 -9.13 -2.46
N ALA A 41 24.18 -10.17 -3.29
CA ALA A 41 24.71 -11.47 -2.91
C ALA A 41 26.13 -11.62 -3.48
N ASP A 42 26.98 -12.44 -2.83
CA ASP A 42 28.35 -12.71 -3.26
C ASP A 42 28.42 -13.03 -4.77
N GLY A 43 29.06 -12.15 -5.54
CA GLY A 43 29.20 -12.31 -7.00
C GLY A 43 27.94 -11.98 -7.81
N THR A 44 27.22 -10.92 -7.44
CA THR A 44 26.00 -10.47 -8.14
C THR A 44 26.28 -10.23 -9.63
N VAL A 45 25.72 -11.06 -10.50
CA VAL A 45 25.79 -10.91 -11.95
C VAL A 45 24.62 -10.05 -12.43
N VAL A 46 24.93 -8.90 -13.01
CA VAL A 46 23.96 -7.98 -13.61
C VAL A 46 23.87 -8.28 -15.10
N THR A 47 22.78 -8.94 -15.50
CA THR A 47 22.42 -9.16 -16.91
C THR A 47 21.65 -7.95 -17.47
N SER A 48 21.27 -7.99 -18.75
CA SER A 48 20.56 -6.90 -19.42
C SER A 48 19.34 -6.42 -18.62
N THR A 49 19.32 -5.16 -18.20
CA THR A 49 18.27 -4.62 -17.33
C THR A 49 17.98 -3.13 -17.60
N ILE A 50 16.77 -2.69 -17.21
CA ILE A 50 16.33 -1.29 -17.29
C ILE A 50 15.90 -0.82 -15.90
N ILE A 51 16.66 0.11 -15.33
CA ILE A 51 16.41 0.79 -14.07
C ILE A 51 15.38 1.90 -14.32
N ARG A 52 14.20 1.78 -13.71
CA ARG A 52 13.05 2.70 -13.87
C ARG A 52 12.68 3.48 -12.60
N SER A 53 13.47 3.30 -11.54
CA SER A 53 13.35 4.00 -10.28
C SER A 53 14.75 4.18 -9.70
N ASP A 54 14.92 5.13 -8.78
CA ASP A 54 16.18 5.30 -8.08
C ASP A 54 16.63 3.98 -7.46
N THR A 55 17.87 3.59 -7.75
CA THR A 55 18.44 2.30 -7.39
C THR A 55 19.80 2.49 -6.74
N THR A 56 20.07 1.75 -5.67
CA THR A 56 21.35 1.82 -4.96
C THR A 56 22.08 0.48 -4.98
N TRP A 57 23.37 0.52 -5.32
CA TRP A 57 24.34 -0.58 -5.22
C TRP A 57 25.28 -0.31 -4.04
N PRO A 58 24.99 -0.87 -2.86
CA PRO A 58 25.84 -0.70 -1.67
C PRO A 58 27.13 -1.52 -1.77
N ALA A 59 28.08 -1.28 -0.86
CA ALA A 59 29.24 -2.15 -0.68
C ALA A 59 28.81 -3.57 -0.28
N SER A 60 29.30 -4.57 -1.01
CA SER A 60 28.83 -5.95 -0.95
C SER A 60 29.91 -6.98 -0.61
N GLY A 61 31.14 -6.55 -0.34
CA GLY A 61 32.30 -7.42 -0.06
C GLY A 61 32.80 -8.28 -1.24
N SER A 62 31.97 -8.43 -2.28
CA SER A 62 32.23 -9.10 -3.55
C SER A 62 31.81 -8.20 -4.72
N PRO A 63 32.42 -8.29 -5.92
CA PRO A 63 32.14 -7.38 -7.02
C PRO A 63 30.76 -7.60 -7.70
N TYR A 64 30.15 -6.52 -8.17
CA TYR A 64 29.04 -6.56 -9.14
C TYR A 64 29.59 -6.83 -10.53
N LEU A 65 29.16 -7.92 -11.18
CA LEU A 65 29.61 -8.32 -12.50
C LEU A 65 28.59 -7.90 -13.57
N VAL A 66 28.84 -6.79 -14.26
CA VAL A 66 27.94 -6.24 -15.29
C VAL A 66 28.19 -6.93 -16.63
N GLN A 67 27.44 -8.00 -16.88
CA GLN A 67 27.57 -8.87 -18.05
C GLN A 67 26.52 -8.60 -19.16
N GLY A 68 25.53 -7.73 -18.90
CA GLY A 68 24.62 -7.21 -19.92
C GLY A 68 24.41 -5.69 -19.82
N PRO A 69 23.83 -5.04 -20.84
CA PRO A 69 23.59 -3.60 -20.84
C PRO A 69 22.66 -3.19 -19.69
N VAL A 70 23.10 -2.21 -18.89
CA VAL A 70 22.30 -1.62 -17.80
C VAL A 70 21.79 -0.27 -18.29
N GLN A 71 20.50 -0.17 -18.61
CA GLN A 71 19.87 1.08 -19.01
C GLN A 71 19.30 1.80 -17.79
N ILE A 72 19.62 3.07 -17.60
CA ILE A 72 19.03 3.92 -16.57
C ILE A 72 18.04 4.84 -17.26
N ALA A 73 16.75 4.65 -17.00
CA ALA A 73 15.66 5.39 -17.63
C ALA A 73 15.65 6.86 -17.18
N ALA A 74 15.07 7.72 -18.01
CA ALA A 74 14.86 9.13 -17.67
C ALA A 74 14.13 9.29 -16.33
N GLY A 75 14.61 10.23 -15.49
CA GLY A 75 14.05 10.49 -14.16
C GLY A 75 14.45 9.48 -13.08
N SER A 76 15.30 8.49 -13.40
CA SER A 76 15.87 7.55 -12.43
C SER A 76 17.36 7.75 -12.25
N THR A 77 17.89 7.41 -11.08
CA THR A 77 19.33 7.45 -10.78
C THR A 77 19.83 6.11 -10.24
N LEU A 78 20.93 5.60 -10.80
CA LEU A 78 21.71 4.54 -10.17
C LEU A 78 22.78 5.16 -9.27
N THR A 79 22.82 4.77 -8.00
CA THR A 79 23.86 5.19 -7.04
C THR A 79 24.74 4.01 -6.65
N ILE A 80 26.04 4.12 -6.86
CA ILE A 80 27.05 3.16 -6.43
C ILE A 80 27.76 3.75 -5.22
N GLU A 81 27.59 3.13 -4.05
CA GLU A 81 28.08 3.67 -2.77
C GLU A 81 29.55 3.33 -2.51
N ALA A 82 30.15 4.09 -1.60
CA ALA A 82 31.53 3.94 -1.15
C ALA A 82 31.87 2.49 -0.78
N GLY A 83 33.04 2.02 -1.21
CA GLY A 83 33.52 0.66 -0.98
C GLY A 83 32.95 -0.43 -1.89
N ALA A 84 32.01 -0.11 -2.80
CA ALA A 84 31.54 -1.06 -3.80
C ALA A 84 32.63 -1.39 -4.84
N GLU A 85 32.63 -2.64 -5.30
CA GLU A 85 33.48 -3.12 -6.41
C GLU A 85 32.59 -3.49 -7.60
N VAL A 86 32.91 -3.00 -8.79
CA VAL A 86 32.12 -3.20 -10.01
C VAL A 86 33.04 -3.59 -11.15
N VAL A 87 32.74 -4.71 -11.81
CA VAL A 87 33.42 -5.18 -13.02
C VAL A 87 32.46 -5.06 -14.18
N VAL A 88 32.86 -4.32 -15.22
CA VAL A 88 32.02 -3.95 -16.35
C VAL A 88 32.51 -4.63 -17.62
N ASP A 89 31.72 -5.60 -18.09
CA ASP A 89 31.97 -6.37 -19.31
C ASP A 89 30.99 -6.01 -20.44
N SER A 90 30.01 -5.14 -20.18
CA SER A 90 29.03 -4.66 -21.18
C SER A 90 28.97 -3.12 -21.31
N SER A 91 28.03 -2.43 -20.66
CA SER A 91 27.98 -0.96 -20.63
C SER A 91 26.87 -0.44 -19.71
N PHE A 92 27.04 0.78 -19.19
CA PHE A 92 25.95 1.58 -18.65
C PHE A 92 25.40 2.51 -19.74
N GLN A 93 24.10 2.44 -19.96
CA GLN A 93 23.36 3.22 -20.96
C GLN A 93 22.53 4.29 -20.24
N LEU A 94 22.86 5.57 -20.43
CA LEU A 94 22.32 6.67 -19.62
C LEU A 94 21.22 7.45 -20.36
N GLU A 95 19.97 7.29 -19.92
CA GLU A 95 18.88 8.28 -20.14
C GLU A 95 18.61 9.10 -18.87
N GLY A 96 18.81 8.53 -17.70
CA GLY A 96 18.82 9.18 -16.38
C GLY A 96 20.23 9.36 -15.79
N GLY A 97 20.32 9.40 -14.47
CA GLY A 97 21.55 9.71 -13.72
C GLY A 97 22.35 8.48 -13.27
N LEU A 98 23.67 8.62 -13.22
CA LEU A 98 24.58 7.71 -12.52
C LEU A 98 25.40 8.50 -11.51
N THR A 99 25.39 8.06 -10.25
CA THR A 99 26.19 8.63 -9.18
C THR A 99 27.13 7.57 -8.62
N VAL A 100 28.42 7.83 -8.65
CA VAL A 100 29.45 7.05 -7.95
C VAL A 100 29.93 7.87 -6.76
N ALA A 101 29.50 7.46 -5.57
CA ALA A 101 29.64 8.22 -4.33
C ALA A 101 30.71 7.59 -3.41
N GLY A 102 31.95 7.53 -3.90
CA GLY A 102 33.08 7.07 -3.09
C GLY A 102 33.49 8.07 -2.01
N THR A 103 34.34 7.62 -1.09
CA THR A 103 35.06 8.49 -0.13
C THR A 103 36.57 8.29 -0.28
N ALA A 104 37.36 9.22 0.28
CA ALA A 104 38.82 9.10 0.27
C ALA A 104 39.32 7.81 0.95
N GLU A 105 38.61 7.33 1.99
CA GLU A 105 38.95 6.11 2.74
C GLU A 105 38.37 4.84 2.10
N ALA A 106 37.22 4.94 1.42
CA ALA A 106 36.53 3.82 0.77
C ALA A 106 36.16 4.18 -0.68
N PRO A 107 37.13 4.23 -1.60
CA PRO A 107 36.85 4.55 -2.99
C PRO A 107 36.03 3.44 -3.65
N VAL A 108 35.14 3.81 -4.58
CA VAL A 108 34.46 2.82 -5.44
C VAL A 108 35.48 2.27 -6.44
N ARG A 109 35.56 0.95 -6.58
CA ARG A 109 36.49 0.31 -7.51
C ARG A 109 35.72 -0.13 -8.75
N ILE A 110 36.10 0.42 -9.90
CA ILE A 110 35.46 0.12 -11.19
C ILE A 110 36.52 -0.47 -12.11
N GLN A 111 36.35 -1.74 -12.46
CA GLN A 111 37.10 -2.37 -13.52
C GLN A 111 36.27 -2.37 -14.81
N THR A 112 36.82 -1.92 -15.93
CA THR A 112 36.09 -1.88 -17.20
C THR A 112 36.97 -2.30 -18.37
N ASP A 113 36.53 -3.34 -19.09
CA ASP A 113 37.20 -3.81 -20.31
C ASP A 113 36.54 -3.23 -21.59
N VAL A 114 35.41 -2.57 -21.41
CA VAL A 114 34.53 -1.99 -22.43
C VAL A 114 34.29 -0.50 -22.15
N PRO A 115 33.63 0.24 -23.05
CA PRO A 115 33.23 1.60 -22.75
C PRO A 115 32.31 1.68 -21.53
N LEU A 116 32.75 2.39 -20.49
CA LEU A 116 32.04 2.47 -19.23
C LEU A 116 30.66 3.15 -19.38
N PHE A 117 30.61 4.23 -20.19
CA PHE A 117 29.38 4.97 -20.46
C PHE A 117 29.02 5.01 -21.95
N GLN A 118 27.72 4.89 -22.21
CA GLN A 118 27.10 5.10 -23.52
C GLN A 118 25.78 5.87 -23.33
N SER A 119 25.42 6.79 -24.23
CA SER A 119 24.06 7.36 -24.20
C SER A 119 23.10 6.44 -24.95
N ALA A 120 21.89 6.29 -24.39
CA ALA A 120 20.80 5.64 -25.09
C ALA A 120 20.11 6.67 -26.02
N GLY A 121 20.34 6.53 -27.32
CA GLY A 121 19.60 7.25 -28.37
C GLY A 121 20.20 8.59 -28.84
N THR A 122 19.49 9.24 -29.76
CA THR A 122 19.94 10.45 -30.50
C THR A 122 19.29 11.76 -30.02
N ALA A 123 18.53 11.73 -28.92
CA ALA A 123 17.78 12.89 -28.43
C ALA A 123 18.69 13.93 -27.75
N TYR A 124 18.53 15.20 -28.13
CA TYR A 124 19.48 16.29 -27.88
C TYR A 124 19.36 17.00 -26.52
N ASN A 125 18.25 16.87 -25.78
CA ASN A 125 17.92 17.83 -24.71
C ASN A 125 17.33 17.19 -23.45
N GLU A 126 18.15 16.61 -22.57
CA GLU A 126 17.72 16.28 -21.20
C GLU A 126 18.85 16.58 -20.18
N PRO A 127 18.64 17.46 -19.17
CA PRO A 127 19.64 17.78 -18.15
C PRO A 127 19.90 16.62 -17.16
N THR A 128 19.11 15.55 -17.23
CA THR A 128 19.14 14.39 -16.32
C THR A 128 20.18 13.33 -16.72
N ARG A 129 20.73 13.39 -17.94
CA ARG A 129 21.81 12.50 -18.42
C ARG A 129 23.16 12.90 -17.82
N GLN A 130 23.40 12.54 -16.55
CA GLN A 130 24.64 12.90 -15.86
C GLN A 130 25.33 11.70 -15.21
N ALA A 131 26.64 11.59 -15.42
CA ALA A 131 27.52 10.73 -14.64
C ALA A 131 28.33 11.61 -13.67
N ARG A 132 28.05 11.48 -12.38
CA ARG A 132 28.79 12.15 -11.30
C ARG A 132 29.63 11.14 -10.55
N ILE A 133 30.94 11.27 -10.65
CA ILE A 133 31.90 10.31 -10.13
C ILE A 133 32.82 11.03 -9.16
N ARG A 134 32.85 10.56 -7.92
CA ARG A 134 33.71 11.11 -6.88
C ARG A 134 34.42 9.98 -6.14
N HIS A 135 35.72 10.17 -5.89
CA HIS A 135 36.56 9.21 -5.18
C HIS A 135 36.45 7.77 -5.74
N ALA A 136 36.57 7.62 -7.06
CA ALA A 136 36.56 6.32 -7.72
C ALA A 136 37.97 5.91 -8.16
N ASN A 137 38.24 4.60 -8.13
CA ASN A 137 39.38 3.95 -8.77
C ASN A 137 38.90 3.25 -10.04
N ILE A 138 39.02 3.92 -11.18
CA ILE A 138 38.64 3.39 -12.48
C ILE A 138 39.88 2.78 -13.14
N THR A 139 39.78 1.49 -13.47
CA THR A 139 40.89 0.69 -14.00
C THR A 139 40.44 -0.19 -15.17
N GLY A 140 41.32 -0.42 -16.14
CA GLY A 140 41.08 -1.37 -17.23
C GLY A 140 41.15 -0.74 -18.63
N PRO A 141 41.30 -1.57 -19.68
CA PRO A 141 41.58 -1.11 -21.04
C PRO A 141 40.40 -0.41 -21.71
N GLY A 142 39.18 -0.58 -21.21
CA GLY A 142 37.98 0.04 -21.75
C GLY A 142 38.01 1.56 -21.71
N ALA A 143 37.34 2.20 -22.67
CA ALA A 143 37.21 3.67 -22.66
C ALA A 143 36.29 4.11 -21.53
N LEU A 144 36.45 5.34 -21.04
CA LEU A 144 35.45 6.01 -20.22
C LEU A 144 34.15 6.19 -21.02
N MET A 145 34.25 6.43 -22.33
CA MET A 145 33.11 6.78 -23.21
C MET A 145 33.11 5.97 -24.50
N GLY A 146 31.94 5.47 -24.91
CA GLY A 146 31.76 4.70 -26.16
C GLY A 146 31.80 5.55 -27.43
N THR A 147 32.14 4.93 -28.55
CA THR A 147 32.31 5.58 -29.87
C THR A 147 30.99 5.88 -30.60
N GLY A 148 29.84 5.40 -30.11
CA GLY A 148 28.61 5.27 -30.90
C GLY A 148 27.44 6.22 -30.61
N ASN A 149 27.50 7.04 -29.55
CA ASN A 149 26.57 8.16 -29.25
C ASN A 149 26.92 8.69 -27.85
N SER A 150 28.12 9.23 -27.65
CA SER A 150 28.52 9.86 -26.38
C SER A 150 28.11 11.34 -26.29
N ARG A 151 27.28 11.80 -27.23
CA ARG A 151 26.86 13.19 -27.35
C ARG A 151 25.89 13.56 -26.23
N TYR A 152 26.04 14.76 -25.68
CA TYR A 152 25.11 15.37 -24.72
C TYR A 152 25.05 14.69 -23.34
N LEU A 153 26.10 13.96 -22.94
CA LEU A 153 26.23 13.45 -21.57
C LEU A 153 26.92 14.49 -20.68
N GLY A 154 26.38 14.72 -19.48
CA GLY A 154 27.03 15.52 -18.44
C GLY A 154 28.00 14.65 -17.65
N ILE A 155 29.26 15.08 -17.53
CA ILE A 155 30.32 14.31 -16.90
C ILE A 155 31.01 15.17 -15.85
N GLU A 156 31.05 14.67 -14.64
CA GLU A 156 31.78 15.25 -13.53
C GLU A 156 32.56 14.14 -12.84
N ILE A 157 33.87 14.17 -13.00
CA ILE A 157 34.79 13.24 -12.34
C ILE A 157 35.69 14.08 -11.45
N THR A 158 35.59 13.87 -10.14
CA THR A 158 36.44 14.56 -9.18
C THR A 158 37.13 13.61 -8.22
N ASP A 159 38.31 14.02 -7.76
CA ASP A 159 39.02 13.34 -6.67
C ASP A 159 39.25 11.83 -6.91
N SER A 160 39.35 11.42 -8.18
CA SER A 160 39.35 10.02 -8.61
C SER A 160 40.67 9.62 -9.24
N ARG A 161 40.97 8.32 -9.23
CA ARG A 161 42.13 7.74 -9.89
C ARG A 161 41.70 6.97 -11.14
N ILE A 162 42.27 7.33 -12.29
CA ILE A 162 41.99 6.69 -13.58
C ILE A 162 43.29 6.07 -14.10
N SER A 163 43.30 4.76 -14.26
CA SER A 163 44.51 3.99 -14.58
C SER A 163 44.23 2.94 -15.66
N ASP A 164 45.23 2.67 -16.50
CA ASP A 164 45.22 1.61 -17.52
C ASP A 164 44.11 1.70 -18.60
N VAL A 165 43.49 2.88 -18.77
CA VAL A 165 42.53 3.20 -19.84
C VAL A 165 43.28 3.33 -21.17
N SER A 166 43.38 2.22 -21.90
CA SER A 166 44.16 2.13 -23.14
C SER A 166 43.34 2.47 -24.41
N ALA A 167 42.02 2.41 -24.34
CA ALA A 167 41.15 2.84 -25.43
C ALA A 167 41.11 4.37 -25.60
N ARG A 168 40.75 4.80 -26.81
CA ARG A 168 40.58 6.22 -27.15
C ARG A 168 39.27 6.74 -26.55
N ASN A 169 39.34 7.81 -25.76
CA ASN A 169 38.17 8.39 -25.09
C ASN A 169 37.61 9.55 -25.91
N TYR A 170 36.37 9.43 -26.37
CA TYR A 170 35.70 10.45 -27.18
C TYR A 170 34.59 11.15 -26.39
N ILE A 171 34.84 12.38 -25.96
CA ILE A 171 33.88 13.25 -25.26
C ILE A 171 33.38 14.32 -26.23
N TRP A 172 32.30 14.01 -26.95
CA TRP A 172 31.71 14.93 -27.91
C TRP A 172 30.50 15.64 -27.32
N TYR A 173 30.46 16.96 -27.43
CA TYR A 173 29.36 17.84 -27.06
C TYR A 173 28.75 17.51 -25.69
N PRO A 174 29.57 17.43 -24.62
CA PRO A 174 29.04 17.13 -23.29
C PRO A 174 28.12 18.27 -22.83
N THR A 175 27.06 17.97 -22.07
CA THR A 175 26.20 19.00 -21.45
C THR A 175 26.83 19.66 -20.23
N LYS A 176 27.82 18.98 -19.62
CA LYS A 176 28.72 19.48 -18.57
C LYS A 176 30.00 18.66 -18.64
N LEU A 177 31.18 19.28 -18.49
CA LEU A 177 32.43 18.53 -18.35
C LEU A 177 33.27 19.12 -17.21
N VAL A 178 33.45 18.33 -16.15
CA VAL A 178 34.34 18.66 -15.04
C VAL A 178 35.28 17.49 -14.78
N LEU A 179 36.58 17.74 -14.94
CA LEU A 179 37.66 16.87 -14.52
C LEU A 179 38.48 17.64 -13.51
N GLU A 180 38.31 17.34 -12.22
CA GLU A 180 38.95 18.10 -11.16
C GLU A 180 39.65 17.21 -10.13
N ARG A 181 40.89 17.55 -9.77
CA ARG A 181 41.66 16.86 -8.70
C ARG A 181 41.83 15.35 -8.92
N ASN A 182 41.84 14.90 -10.18
CA ASN A 182 42.01 13.49 -10.51
C ASN A 182 43.48 13.11 -10.70
N VAL A 183 43.78 11.82 -10.58
CA VAL A 183 45.09 11.24 -10.88
C VAL A 183 44.97 10.27 -12.05
N PHE A 184 45.53 10.65 -13.19
CA PHE A 184 45.63 9.83 -14.40
C PHE A 184 47.00 9.17 -14.45
N THR A 185 47.05 7.83 -14.53
CA THR A 185 48.34 7.13 -14.51
C THR A 185 48.73 6.45 -15.81
N ARG A 186 47.79 5.81 -16.52
CA ARG A 186 48.00 5.24 -17.86
C ARG A 186 46.75 5.44 -18.72
N VAL A 187 46.57 6.64 -19.28
CA VAL A 187 45.41 6.95 -20.14
C VAL A 187 45.90 7.31 -21.55
N ASN A 188 45.45 6.56 -22.56
CA ASN A 188 46.04 6.60 -23.90
C ASN A 188 45.66 7.85 -24.72
N THR A 189 44.40 8.28 -24.70
CA THR A 189 43.95 9.48 -25.42
C THR A 189 42.64 9.99 -24.82
N LEU A 190 42.52 11.32 -24.69
CA LEU A 190 41.29 12.00 -24.30
C LEU A 190 40.97 13.09 -25.34
N ASP A 191 40.01 12.79 -26.20
CA ASP A 191 39.54 13.69 -27.26
C ASP A 191 38.25 14.36 -26.81
N ILE A 192 38.26 15.69 -26.74
CA ILE A 192 37.14 16.47 -26.20
C ILE A 192 36.69 17.46 -27.27
N GLY A 193 35.54 17.21 -27.89
CA GLY A 193 34.85 18.18 -28.72
C GLY A 193 33.79 18.90 -27.89
N THR A 194 34.00 20.17 -27.53
CA THR A 194 32.95 20.96 -26.84
C THR A 194 32.09 21.70 -27.86
N ASN A 195 30.80 21.86 -27.54
CA ASN A 195 29.92 22.79 -28.25
C ASN A 195 28.95 23.39 -27.22
N HIS A 196 29.03 24.69 -26.97
CA HIS A 196 28.17 25.46 -26.05
C HIS A 196 28.26 25.13 -24.54
N VAL A 197 29.29 24.43 -24.06
CA VAL A 197 29.41 24.05 -22.63
C VAL A 197 30.77 24.40 -22.05
N ALA A 198 30.76 24.98 -20.84
CA ALA A 198 31.96 25.24 -20.08
C ALA A 198 32.58 23.92 -19.62
N ALA A 199 33.82 23.69 -20.01
CA ALA A 199 34.60 22.54 -19.58
C ALA A 199 35.64 22.99 -18.55
N VAL A 200 35.70 22.30 -17.41
CA VAL A 200 36.65 22.60 -16.32
C VAL A 200 37.59 21.42 -16.20
N ILE A 201 38.86 21.62 -16.50
CA ILE A 201 39.92 20.62 -16.34
C ILE A 201 40.97 21.24 -15.43
N ARG A 202 40.88 20.97 -14.13
CA ARG A 202 41.76 21.64 -13.17
C ARG A 202 42.32 20.76 -12.08
N ASN A 203 43.50 21.13 -11.58
CA ASN A 203 44.15 20.48 -10.45
C ASN A 203 44.36 18.96 -10.63
N ASN A 204 44.37 18.45 -11.86
CA ASN A 204 44.60 17.03 -12.13
C ASN A 204 46.09 16.71 -12.20
N ARG A 205 46.46 15.46 -11.92
CA ARG A 205 47.83 14.96 -12.04
C ARG A 205 47.91 13.86 -13.08
N PHE A 206 48.83 13.99 -14.04
CA PHE A 206 49.07 13.02 -15.11
C PHE A 206 50.46 12.38 -14.95
N ARG A 207 50.51 11.05 -14.83
CA ARG A 207 51.75 10.26 -14.59
C ARG A 207 52.27 9.48 -15.81
N GLN A 208 51.59 9.51 -16.96
CA GLN A 208 52.11 8.97 -18.22
C GLN A 208 51.63 9.82 -19.40
N THR A 209 52.45 9.90 -20.45
CA THR A 209 52.11 10.52 -21.74
C THR A 209 51.02 9.73 -22.45
N PRO A 210 49.89 10.36 -22.85
CA PRO A 210 48.96 9.76 -23.81
C PRO A 210 49.68 9.57 -25.14
N THR A 211 49.61 8.39 -25.76
CA THR A 211 50.26 8.12 -27.06
C THR A 211 49.68 9.00 -28.19
N GLY A 212 48.48 9.56 -27.99
CA GLY A 212 47.75 10.41 -28.95
C GLY A 212 47.57 11.89 -28.60
N GLY A 213 48.03 12.36 -27.43
CA GLY A 213 47.82 13.75 -26.98
C GLY A 213 46.38 14.09 -26.53
N PHE A 214 46.14 15.38 -26.26
CA PHE A 214 44.79 15.97 -26.09
C PHE A 214 44.41 16.63 -27.42
N SER A 215 43.30 16.22 -28.05
CA SER A 215 42.80 16.88 -29.26
C SER A 215 41.38 17.42 -29.05
N GLY A 216 41.17 18.67 -29.46
CA GLY A 216 39.85 19.31 -29.47
C GLY A 216 39.39 19.52 -30.90
N TYR A 217 38.18 19.07 -31.22
CA TYR A 217 37.59 19.21 -32.56
C TYR A 217 36.24 19.94 -32.47
N ASN A 218 36.07 20.99 -33.27
CA ASN A 218 34.75 21.53 -33.59
C ASN A 218 34.20 20.82 -34.84
N GLY A 219 32.94 20.41 -34.82
CA GLY A 219 32.33 19.67 -35.93
C GLY A 219 32.19 20.52 -37.18
N THR A 220 32.45 19.94 -38.34
CA THR A 220 32.55 20.63 -39.64
C THR A 220 31.21 21.09 -40.22
N SER A 221 31.30 22.25 -40.88
CA SER A 221 30.41 22.80 -41.92
C SER A 221 29.29 23.75 -41.49
N GLN A 222 29.56 25.01 -41.82
CA GLN A 222 28.69 26.17 -41.97
C GLN A 222 28.45 27.05 -40.71
N VAL A 223 29.24 28.13 -40.69
CA VAL A 223 28.87 29.49 -40.24
C VAL A 223 28.26 29.58 -38.84
N VAL A 224 29.04 30.04 -37.85
CA VAL A 224 28.80 31.28 -37.09
C VAL A 224 30.03 31.60 -36.23
N SER A 225 30.41 32.87 -36.30
CA SER A 225 31.38 33.64 -35.53
C SER A 225 31.57 33.28 -34.05
N TRP A 226 32.80 33.45 -33.56
CA TRP A 226 33.24 33.52 -32.15
C TRP A 226 32.63 34.68 -31.34
N ALA A 227 31.37 35.03 -31.62
CA ALA A 227 30.60 36.06 -30.94
C ALA A 227 29.15 35.63 -30.61
N ALA A 228 28.77 34.35 -30.77
CA ALA A 228 27.39 33.93 -30.48
C ALA A 228 27.18 32.87 -29.39
N TYR A 229 28.19 32.13 -28.90
CA TYR A 229 27.95 31.12 -27.85
C TYR A 229 29.13 30.92 -26.89
N GLY A 230 29.51 31.98 -26.19
CA GLY A 230 30.62 32.01 -25.24
C GLY A 230 30.45 31.07 -24.04
N THR A 231 31.18 29.95 -24.04
CA THR A 231 31.45 29.18 -22.82
C THR A 231 32.96 28.94 -22.65
N PRO A 232 33.55 29.31 -21.51
CA PRO A 232 34.99 29.17 -21.26
C PRO A 232 35.40 27.71 -21.05
N LEU A 233 36.55 27.31 -21.64
CA LEU A 233 37.31 26.12 -21.24
C LEU A 233 38.35 26.56 -20.20
N LEU A 234 38.17 26.16 -18.95
CA LEU A 234 39.09 26.47 -17.86
C LEU A 234 40.08 25.31 -17.68
N VAL A 235 41.36 25.56 -17.97
CA VAL A 235 42.45 24.61 -17.75
C VAL A 235 43.49 25.22 -16.82
N GLU A 236 43.50 24.82 -15.55
CA GLU A 236 44.37 25.43 -14.53
C GLU A 236 44.92 24.40 -13.53
N GLY A 237 46.08 24.67 -12.92
CA GLY A 237 46.61 23.87 -11.81
C GLY A 237 46.94 22.40 -12.10
N ASN A 238 46.89 21.96 -13.36
CA ASN A 238 47.20 20.57 -13.73
C ASN A 238 48.72 20.32 -13.69
N VAL A 239 49.11 19.15 -13.16
CA VAL A 239 50.51 18.75 -12.97
C VAL A 239 50.85 17.54 -13.83
N PHE A 240 51.94 17.60 -14.59
CA PHE A 240 52.48 16.50 -15.38
C PHE A 240 53.80 16.03 -14.77
N GLU A 241 54.04 14.73 -14.70
CA GLU A 241 55.33 14.21 -14.19
C GLU A 241 56.49 14.61 -15.12
N THR A 242 57.62 15.00 -14.52
CA THR A 242 58.76 15.68 -15.19
C THR A 242 59.49 14.83 -16.23
N SER A 243 59.29 13.51 -16.23
CA SER A 243 59.83 12.58 -17.22
C SER A 243 59.05 12.56 -18.55
N ILE A 244 57.96 13.33 -18.61
CA ILE A 244 57.03 13.36 -19.72
C ILE A 244 57.32 14.62 -20.53
N ARG A 245 57.63 14.50 -21.84
CA ARG A 245 57.46 15.61 -22.78
C ARG A 245 56.01 15.62 -23.23
N PRO A 246 55.17 16.51 -22.72
CA PRO A 246 53.83 16.60 -23.24
C PRO A 246 53.87 17.07 -24.70
N ARG A 247 53.22 16.36 -25.61
CA ARG A 247 52.56 17.00 -26.76
C ARG A 247 51.29 17.64 -26.23
N ILE A 248 51.40 18.72 -25.47
CA ILE A 248 50.23 19.44 -24.94
C ILE A 248 49.92 20.58 -25.90
N LEU A 249 48.68 20.55 -26.39
CA LEU A 249 48.02 21.53 -27.24
C LEU A 249 48.47 21.57 -28.71
N GLU A 250 47.91 20.69 -29.54
CA GLU A 250 47.48 21.14 -30.87
C GLU A 250 46.08 21.74 -30.70
N VAL A 251 46.00 23.07 -30.55
CA VAL A 251 44.75 23.78 -30.78
C VAL A 251 44.64 23.97 -32.29
N SER A 252 44.08 23.00 -33.00
CA SER A 252 43.72 23.21 -34.41
C SER A 252 42.47 24.08 -34.46
N ILE A 253 42.64 25.37 -34.75
CA ILE A 253 41.53 26.22 -35.20
C ILE A 253 41.49 26.08 -36.72
N ASP A 254 40.70 25.14 -37.23
CA ASP A 254 40.46 25.04 -38.67
C ASP A 254 39.64 26.27 -39.12
N GLY A 255 40.31 27.21 -39.79
CA GLY A 255 39.70 28.37 -40.44
C GLY A 255 40.16 28.45 -41.88
N ALA A 256 39.27 28.85 -42.79
CA ALA A 256 39.70 29.16 -44.15
C ALA A 256 40.70 30.33 -44.11
N MET A 257 41.91 30.10 -44.63
CA MET A 257 42.85 31.18 -44.94
C MET A 257 42.21 32.07 -46.01
N ASP A 258 42.30 33.38 -45.86
CA ASP A 258 42.04 34.25 -47.00
C ASP A 258 43.12 34.06 -48.08
N ALA A 259 42.95 34.68 -49.24
CA ALA A 259 43.90 34.58 -50.34
C ALA A 259 45.32 35.09 -50.02
N SER A 260 45.56 35.61 -48.81
CA SER A 260 46.84 36.13 -48.30
C SER A 260 47.39 35.33 -47.11
N ASN A 261 46.84 34.16 -46.79
CA ASN A 261 47.38 33.20 -45.82
C ASN A 261 47.36 33.62 -44.33
N ASN A 262 46.46 34.54 -43.91
CA ASN A 262 46.35 34.99 -42.51
C ASN A 262 45.09 34.47 -41.77
N TYR A 263 45.20 34.32 -40.44
CA TYR A 263 44.13 33.90 -39.51
C TYR A 263 43.63 35.08 -38.65
N PHE A 264 42.31 35.20 -38.45
CA PHE A 264 41.69 36.32 -37.70
C PHE A 264 41.70 36.13 -36.17
N GLY A 265 42.23 37.11 -35.43
CA GLY A 265 42.05 37.27 -33.98
C GLY A 265 40.93 38.26 -33.63
N SER A 266 40.16 37.97 -32.58
CA SER A 266 39.07 38.82 -32.09
C SER A 266 39.51 39.77 -30.97
N THR A 267 38.90 40.95 -30.94
CA THR A 267 39.16 42.13 -30.10
C THR A 267 38.44 42.08 -28.74
N ASP A 268 39.17 41.78 -27.66
CA ASP A 268 39.11 42.47 -26.34
C ASP A 268 40.30 41.98 -25.47
N ILE A 269 41.23 42.89 -25.09
CA ILE A 269 42.64 42.54 -24.81
C ILE A 269 43.13 42.78 -23.36
N THR A 270 42.28 42.77 -22.34
CA THR A 270 42.77 43.05 -20.97
C THR A 270 43.24 41.85 -20.15
N GLU A 271 43.19 40.60 -20.63
CA GLU A 271 43.82 39.49 -19.91
C GLU A 271 44.12 38.27 -20.79
N VAL A 272 45.16 38.34 -21.62
CA VAL A 272 45.75 37.15 -22.25
C VAL A 272 47.27 37.22 -22.09
N LYS A 273 47.79 36.52 -21.08
CA LYS A 273 49.22 36.21 -20.98
C LYS A 273 49.52 35.00 -21.88
N GLY A 274 50.21 35.27 -22.99
CA GLY A 274 51.15 34.37 -23.65
C GLY A 274 50.58 33.14 -24.36
N TRP A 275 50.33 33.26 -25.67
CA TRP A 275 50.41 32.12 -26.56
C TRP A 275 51.84 31.99 -27.09
N VAL A 276 52.44 30.81 -26.93
CA VAL A 276 53.60 30.41 -27.73
C VAL A 276 53.04 29.74 -28.98
N ALA A 277 53.14 30.43 -30.11
CA ALA A 277 53.01 29.80 -31.41
C ALA A 277 54.42 29.38 -31.85
N ASP A 278 54.65 28.08 -32.00
CA ASP A 278 55.71 27.58 -32.87
C ASP A 278 55.04 27.15 -34.18
N LYS A 279 55.12 28.04 -35.16
CA LYS A 279 54.84 27.74 -36.55
C LYS A 279 56.16 27.99 -37.27
N ASP A 280 56.73 26.89 -37.76
CA ASP A 280 57.99 26.75 -38.48
C ASP A 280 59.24 26.70 -37.57
N ASP A 281 59.72 25.50 -37.22
CA ASP A 281 60.90 24.97 -37.91
C ASP A 281 61.35 23.55 -37.49
N ASN A 282 62.06 22.94 -38.44
CA ASN A 282 62.78 21.68 -38.37
C ASN A 282 63.55 21.41 -37.06
N LEU A 283 63.54 20.12 -36.67
CA LEU A 283 64.55 19.42 -35.90
C LEU A 283 65.95 20.09 -35.93
N ASN A 284 66.42 20.63 -34.79
CA ASN A 284 67.72 20.28 -34.17
C ASN A 284 68.08 21.15 -32.94
N ARG A 285 68.21 20.47 -31.78
CA ARG A 285 68.89 20.85 -30.51
C ARG A 285 68.17 21.77 -29.49
N PRO A 286 68.40 21.53 -28.18
CA PRO A 286 67.56 22.03 -27.09
C PRO A 286 68.12 23.32 -26.47
N GLY A 287 67.28 24.34 -26.32
CA GLY A 287 67.54 25.49 -25.47
C GLY A 287 66.64 25.43 -24.24
N VAL A 288 67.23 25.20 -23.07
CA VAL A 288 66.57 25.38 -21.77
C VAL A 288 66.25 26.87 -21.61
N VAL A 289 64.99 27.21 -21.35
CA VAL A 289 64.61 28.54 -20.89
C VAL A 289 64.23 28.41 -19.42
N ASP A 290 65.15 28.83 -18.56
CA ASP A 290 64.91 29.04 -17.13
C ASP A 290 63.88 30.16 -16.95
N VAL A 291 62.85 29.90 -16.15
CA VAL A 291 61.79 30.86 -15.79
C VAL A 291 61.78 31.16 -14.27
N GLU A 292 62.95 31.51 -13.75
CA GLU A 292 63.02 32.46 -12.63
C GLU A 292 63.36 33.82 -13.25
N PRO A 293 62.37 34.69 -13.56
CA PRO A 293 61.79 35.54 -12.51
C PRO A 293 60.33 35.97 -12.79
N LEU A 294 59.39 35.45 -12.01
CA LEU A 294 58.04 36.03 -11.85
C LEU A 294 57.70 36.14 -10.36
N LEU A 295 58.70 36.55 -9.56
CA LEU A 295 58.47 37.16 -8.25
C LEU A 295 58.11 38.63 -8.48
N ALA A 296 56.88 38.86 -8.95
CA ALA A 296 56.23 40.15 -8.79
C ALA A 296 55.81 40.27 -7.31
N SER A 297 55.96 41.47 -6.77
CA SER A 297 55.63 41.89 -5.41
C SER A 297 54.34 41.23 -4.89
N PRO A 298 54.27 40.84 -3.61
CA PRO A 298 53.02 40.31 -3.06
C PRO A 298 51.89 41.32 -3.32
N PRO A 299 50.70 40.88 -3.77
CA PRO A 299 49.54 41.76 -3.79
C PRO A 299 49.38 42.34 -2.39
N THR A 300 49.01 43.62 -2.30
CA THR A 300 48.69 44.27 -1.04
C THR A 300 47.73 43.35 -0.28
N GLU A 301 48.11 42.88 0.91
CA GLU A 301 47.29 41.97 1.73
C GLU A 301 45.92 42.64 1.91
N VAL A 302 44.89 42.16 1.20
CA VAL A 302 43.52 42.52 1.51
C VAL A 302 43.26 41.93 2.88
N PRO A 303 42.89 42.73 3.90
CA PRO A 303 42.65 42.20 5.24
C PRO A 303 41.64 41.06 5.16
N ALA A 304 41.97 39.92 5.78
CA ALA A 304 41.04 38.81 5.87
C ALA A 304 39.75 39.29 6.55
N VAL A 305 38.61 38.92 5.97
CA VAL A 305 37.28 39.21 6.51
C VAL A 305 36.60 37.90 6.90
N GLU A 306 35.51 38.01 7.64
CA GLU A 306 34.69 36.85 8.00
C GLU A 306 34.22 36.10 6.72
N PRO A 307 34.01 34.78 6.77
CA PRO A 307 33.51 34.03 5.62
C PRO A 307 32.11 34.52 5.21
N ALA A 308 31.69 34.20 3.98
CA ALA A 308 30.27 34.29 3.65
C ALA A 308 29.44 33.27 4.45
N ALA A 309 28.12 33.47 4.53
CA ALA A 309 27.24 32.49 5.14
C ALA A 309 27.30 31.14 4.40
N PRO A 310 27.15 30.00 5.10
CA PRO A 310 27.02 28.69 4.47
C PRO A 310 25.87 28.66 3.44
N ASN A 311 26.07 27.96 2.33
CA ASN A 311 25.09 27.87 1.26
C ASN A 311 24.16 26.65 1.45
N SER A 312 22.97 26.69 0.85
CA SER A 312 22.08 25.52 0.73
C SER A 312 21.78 24.81 2.05
N VAL A 313 21.64 25.56 3.16
CA VAL A 313 21.32 24.98 4.47
C VAL A 313 19.92 24.36 4.43
N THR A 314 19.84 23.07 4.73
CA THR A 314 18.60 22.29 4.77
C THR A 314 18.51 21.53 6.09
N ALA A 315 17.28 21.28 6.53
CA ALA A 315 16.99 20.50 7.73
C ALA A 315 15.90 19.46 7.42
N THR A 316 16.24 18.19 7.61
CA THR A 316 15.33 17.07 7.44
C THR A 316 14.94 16.54 8.81
N ARG A 317 13.63 16.43 9.07
CA ARG A 317 13.09 15.90 10.34
C ARG A 317 13.43 14.41 10.54
N GLY A 318 13.67 14.02 11.78
CA GLY A 318 13.71 12.63 12.25
C GLY A 318 12.90 12.44 13.53
N ASP A 319 12.97 11.26 14.16
CA ASP A 319 12.33 10.99 15.46
C ASP A 319 13.24 11.49 16.58
N ARG A 320 12.81 12.54 17.28
CA ARG A 320 13.58 13.24 18.33
C ARG A 320 14.93 13.76 17.84
N GLU A 321 15.05 13.96 16.54
CA GLU A 321 16.26 14.46 15.89
C GLU A 321 15.96 15.25 14.61
N ALA A 322 16.96 15.95 14.10
CA ALA A 322 16.94 16.50 12.76
C ALA A 322 18.33 16.43 12.13
N THR A 323 18.38 16.08 10.85
CA THR A 323 19.61 16.02 10.07
C THR A 323 19.74 17.28 9.23
N LEU A 324 20.84 17.99 9.43
CA LEU A 324 21.20 19.21 8.73
C LEU A 324 22.20 18.90 7.62
N SER A 325 22.10 19.63 6.50
CA SER A 325 23.13 19.62 5.45
C SER A 325 23.30 21.03 4.89
N TRP A 326 24.52 21.38 4.54
CA TRP A 326 24.88 22.65 3.94
C TRP A 326 26.08 22.49 3.01
N GLN A 327 26.31 23.52 2.20
CA GLN A 327 27.49 23.68 1.38
C GLN A 327 28.39 24.76 1.98
N ALA A 328 29.69 24.65 1.72
CA ALA A 328 30.65 25.64 2.16
C ALA A 328 30.28 27.06 1.65
N PRO A 329 30.71 28.12 2.38
CA PRO A 329 30.58 29.49 1.92
C PRO A 329 31.09 29.70 0.49
N GLY A 330 30.48 30.61 -0.25
CA GLY A 330 30.93 30.95 -1.62
C GLY A 330 32.31 31.63 -1.64
N THR A 331 32.71 32.21 -0.50
CA THR A 331 34.05 32.76 -0.25
C THR A 331 34.40 32.54 1.22
N ASP A 332 35.68 32.26 1.48
CA ASP A 332 36.25 32.09 2.82
C ASP A 332 36.76 33.43 3.42
N GLY A 333 36.58 34.55 2.72
CA GLY A 333 37.01 35.87 3.19
C GLY A 333 38.54 36.07 3.20
N GLY A 334 39.29 35.20 2.51
CA GLY A 334 40.75 35.31 2.38
C GLY A 334 41.57 34.52 3.41
N THR A 335 40.90 33.82 4.35
CA THR A 335 41.54 32.78 5.19
C THR A 335 40.68 31.53 5.24
N PRO A 336 41.26 30.32 5.26
CA PRO A 336 40.48 29.08 5.24
C PRO A 336 39.47 29.01 6.38
N VAL A 337 38.27 28.51 6.08
CA VAL A 337 37.28 28.13 7.10
C VAL A 337 37.91 27.09 8.03
N THR A 338 37.82 27.33 9.34
CA THR A 338 38.38 26.47 10.39
C THR A 338 37.32 25.60 11.05
N GLY A 339 36.04 25.92 10.89
CA GLY A 339 34.93 25.14 11.42
C GLY A 339 33.57 25.77 11.17
N TYR A 340 32.53 25.12 11.71
CA TYR A 340 31.16 25.62 11.70
C TYR A 340 30.57 25.61 13.11
N GLU A 341 29.66 26.53 13.39
CA GLU A 341 28.82 26.51 14.59
C GLU A 341 27.34 26.36 14.19
N VAL A 342 26.64 25.46 14.87
CA VAL A 342 25.19 25.26 14.70
C VAL A 342 24.49 25.61 16.00
N THR A 343 23.72 26.69 15.99
CA THR A 343 22.88 27.08 17.14
C THR A 343 21.45 26.59 16.95
N VAL A 344 20.92 25.92 17.98
CA VAL A 344 19.60 25.27 17.98
C VAL A 344 18.64 26.04 18.89
N SER A 345 17.51 26.47 18.36
CA SER A 345 16.44 27.15 19.10
C SER A 345 15.09 26.46 18.86
N PRO A 346 14.26 26.18 19.87
CA PRO A 346 14.49 26.41 21.30
C PRO A 346 15.54 25.45 21.91
N GLY A 347 16.10 25.79 23.08
CA GLY A 347 17.05 24.95 23.81
C GLY A 347 18.46 25.53 23.92
N ASN A 348 18.77 26.58 23.14
CA ASN A 348 20.01 27.35 23.20
C ASN A 348 21.28 26.46 23.22
N ARG A 349 21.27 25.40 22.40
CA ARG A 349 22.39 24.45 22.27
C ARG A 349 23.23 24.85 21.06
N THR A 350 24.54 24.89 21.23
CA THR A 350 25.50 25.16 20.16
C THR A 350 26.38 23.94 19.94
N LEU A 351 26.53 23.52 18.68
CA LEU A 351 27.44 22.45 18.25
C LEU A 351 28.58 23.08 17.46
N THR A 352 29.82 22.73 17.80
CA THR A 352 31.01 23.15 17.05
C THR A 352 31.50 21.97 16.22
N LEU A 353 31.72 22.20 14.93
CA LEU A 353 32.04 21.19 13.93
C LEU A 353 33.32 21.56 13.17
N PRO A 354 34.07 20.58 12.66
CA PRO A 354 35.32 20.84 11.96
C PRO A 354 35.09 21.42 10.55
N ALA A 355 36.13 21.96 9.94
CA ALA A 355 36.09 22.69 8.67
C ALA A 355 35.52 21.88 7.48
N GLU A 356 35.67 20.57 7.51
CA GLU A 356 35.18 19.63 6.48
C GLU A 356 33.68 19.28 6.63
N ALA A 357 33.03 19.71 7.72
CA ALA A 357 31.63 19.39 7.96
C ALA A 357 30.70 20.04 6.92
N THR A 358 29.85 19.22 6.31
CA THR A 358 28.80 19.63 5.34
C THR A 358 27.40 19.22 5.81
N GLY A 359 27.29 18.85 7.10
CA GLY A 359 26.08 18.39 7.74
C GLY A 359 26.34 17.93 9.16
N THR A 360 25.25 17.75 9.93
CA THR A 360 25.28 17.14 11.26
C THR A 360 23.88 16.63 11.63
N THR A 361 23.79 15.71 12.59
CA THR A 361 22.52 15.30 13.18
C THR A 361 22.40 15.88 14.58
N VAL A 362 21.26 16.51 14.86
CA VAL A 362 20.93 17.15 16.11
C VAL A 362 19.89 16.30 16.82
N ASP A 363 20.30 15.58 17.87
CA ASP A 363 19.50 14.61 18.63
C ASP A 363 18.80 15.22 19.86
N GLY A 364 18.08 14.42 20.65
CA GLY A 364 17.49 14.88 21.93
C GLY A 364 16.41 15.96 21.78
N LEU A 365 15.82 16.08 20.59
CA LEU A 365 14.75 17.02 20.30
C LEU A 365 13.39 16.47 20.75
N THR A 366 12.43 17.37 20.95
CA THR A 366 11.05 16.97 21.26
C THR A 366 10.21 16.96 19.99
N ASN A 367 9.57 15.82 19.69
CA ASN A 367 8.68 15.71 18.54
C ASN A 367 7.50 16.69 18.65
N GLY A 368 7.14 17.31 17.52
CA GLY A 368 6.08 18.32 17.44
C GLY A 368 6.51 19.74 17.82
N VAL A 369 7.73 19.93 18.33
CA VAL A 369 8.30 21.26 18.58
C VAL A 369 9.04 21.74 17.33
N ALA A 370 8.76 22.96 16.88
CA ALA A 370 9.50 23.56 15.77
C ALA A 370 10.88 24.04 16.25
N TYR A 371 11.93 23.58 15.58
CA TYR A 371 13.30 24.01 15.81
C TYR A 371 13.83 24.82 14.63
N THR A 372 14.59 25.86 14.95
CA THR A 372 15.39 26.66 14.01
C THR A 372 16.87 26.39 14.26
N TYR A 373 17.59 26.11 13.18
CA TYR A 373 19.02 25.82 13.18
C TYR A 373 19.72 26.95 12.44
N ALA A 374 20.60 27.66 13.13
CA ALA A 374 21.43 28.71 12.57
C ALA A 374 22.85 28.17 12.39
N VAL A 375 23.31 28.04 11.14
CA VAL A 375 24.65 27.55 10.78
C VAL A 375 25.53 28.73 10.39
N THR A 376 26.69 28.86 11.03
CA THR A 376 27.72 29.85 10.70
C THR A 376 29.03 29.14 10.38
N ALA A 377 29.78 29.67 9.41
CA ALA A 377 31.18 29.33 9.16
C ALA A 377 32.11 30.25 9.97
N VAL A 378 33.24 29.70 10.43
CA VAL A 378 34.26 30.40 11.22
C VAL A 378 35.60 30.35 10.49
N ASN A 379 36.33 31.47 10.43
CA ASN A 379 37.73 31.54 10.00
C ASN A 379 38.57 32.35 11.01
N ALA A 380 39.81 32.69 10.67
CA ALA A 380 40.69 33.46 11.55
C ALA A 380 40.23 34.92 11.77
N ALA A 381 39.43 35.47 10.86
CA ALA A 381 38.91 36.84 10.95
C ALA A 381 37.61 36.94 11.76
N GLY A 382 36.83 35.86 11.86
CA GLY A 382 35.63 35.80 12.71
C GLY A 382 34.57 34.83 12.20
N THR A 383 33.32 35.10 12.59
CA THR A 383 32.16 34.22 12.33
C THR A 383 31.24 34.86 11.32
N SER A 384 30.95 34.16 10.23
CA SER A 384 30.02 34.60 9.20
C SER A 384 28.60 34.89 9.71
N ALA A 385 27.79 35.57 8.90
CA ALA A 385 26.34 35.65 9.11
C ALA A 385 25.70 34.24 9.10
N ALA A 386 24.66 34.06 9.90
CA ALA A 386 23.96 32.77 10.01
C ALA A 386 23.08 32.49 8.79
N ALA A 387 23.17 31.27 8.27
CA ALA A 387 22.18 30.70 7.37
C ALA A 387 21.26 29.76 8.16
N THR A 388 19.94 29.92 8.00
CA THR A 388 18.94 29.24 8.85
C THR A 388 18.13 28.20 8.11
N ALA A 389 17.84 27.07 8.77
CA ALA A 389 16.83 26.11 8.35
C ALA A 389 15.91 25.76 9.53
N THR A 390 14.72 25.21 9.24
CA THR A 390 13.76 24.81 10.27
C THR A 390 13.28 23.38 10.05
N ALA A 391 13.07 22.63 11.13
CA ALA A 391 12.41 21.34 11.08
C ALA A 391 11.50 21.14 12.29
N VAL A 392 10.47 20.32 12.12
CA VAL A 392 9.61 19.83 13.20
C VAL A 392 9.85 18.32 13.30
N PRO A 393 10.62 17.85 14.29
CA PRO A 393 10.84 16.42 14.53
C PRO A 393 9.50 15.70 14.71
N ALA A 394 9.41 14.50 14.15
CA ALA A 394 8.22 13.67 14.25
C ALA A 394 8.62 12.21 14.04
N GLY A 395 8.04 11.33 14.85
CA GLY A 395 8.19 9.89 14.69
C GLY A 395 6.90 9.23 14.21
N LEU A 396 6.93 7.89 14.15
CA LEU A 396 5.74 7.09 13.92
C LEU A 396 4.74 7.28 15.09
N PRO A 397 3.43 7.19 14.85
CA PRO A 397 2.44 7.25 15.93
C PRO A 397 2.66 6.13 16.96
N GLY A 398 2.23 6.37 18.19
CA GLY A 398 2.10 5.32 19.19
C GLY A 398 1.01 4.31 18.83
N ALA A 399 0.86 3.27 19.67
CA ALA A 399 -0.23 2.32 19.53
C ALA A 399 -1.56 2.93 20.05
N PRO A 400 -2.66 2.80 19.30
CA PRO A 400 -4.00 2.99 19.85
C PRO A 400 -4.25 2.09 21.07
N THR A 401 -5.06 2.56 22.01
CA THR A 401 -5.35 1.83 23.26
C THR A 401 -6.85 1.58 23.44
N ASN A 402 -7.23 0.77 24.43
CA ASN A 402 -8.63 0.44 24.74
C ASN A 402 -9.44 -0.06 23.53
N VAL A 403 -8.84 -0.91 22.70
CA VAL A 403 -9.49 -1.45 21.51
C VAL A 403 -10.60 -2.41 21.93
N THR A 404 -11.83 -2.11 21.54
CA THR A 404 -13.03 -2.91 21.84
C THR A 404 -13.82 -3.15 20.57
N ALA A 405 -14.48 -4.30 20.49
CA ALA A 405 -15.28 -4.69 19.34
C ALA A 405 -16.70 -5.08 19.76
N SER A 406 -17.68 -4.64 18.99
CA SER A 406 -19.10 -4.98 19.13
C SER A 406 -19.62 -5.64 17.86
N ARG A 407 -20.47 -6.66 18.02
CA ARG A 407 -21.01 -7.46 16.89
C ARG A 407 -22.07 -6.69 16.11
N GLU A 408 -22.11 -6.94 14.80
CA GLU A 408 -23.21 -6.59 13.91
C GLU A 408 -23.49 -7.78 12.95
N ASP A 409 -24.49 -7.62 12.07
CA ASP A 409 -24.83 -8.62 11.06
C ASP A 409 -23.78 -8.60 9.93
N GLY A 410 -22.98 -9.66 9.84
CA GLY A 410 -21.88 -9.77 8.88
C GLY A 410 -20.75 -8.76 9.10
N ALA A 411 -20.68 -8.14 10.28
CA ALA A 411 -19.77 -7.05 10.56
C ALA A 411 -19.40 -6.94 12.05
N ALA A 412 -18.42 -6.10 12.34
CA ALA A 412 -18.08 -5.68 13.69
C ALA A 412 -17.73 -4.17 13.70
N VAL A 413 -18.17 -3.47 14.74
CA VAL A 413 -17.74 -2.09 15.00
C VAL A 413 -16.62 -2.12 16.02
N VAL A 414 -15.45 -1.64 15.61
CA VAL A 414 -14.24 -1.54 16.41
C VAL A 414 -14.08 -0.09 16.90
N ARG A 415 -13.79 0.10 18.18
CA ARG A 415 -13.58 1.40 18.82
C ARG A 415 -12.27 1.39 19.60
N TRP A 416 -11.57 2.52 19.63
CA TRP A 416 -10.31 2.66 20.34
C TRP A 416 -10.16 4.06 20.93
N THR A 417 -9.14 4.23 21.76
CA THR A 417 -8.61 5.53 22.19
C THR A 417 -7.48 5.95 21.24
N ALA A 418 -7.48 7.22 20.85
CA ALA A 418 -6.49 7.79 19.94
C ALA A 418 -5.05 7.53 20.43
N ALA A 419 -4.16 7.28 19.48
CA ALA A 419 -2.72 7.16 19.74
C ALA A 419 -2.07 8.53 19.97
N ASP A 420 -0.89 8.52 20.59
CA ASP A 420 0.00 9.69 20.55
C ASP A 420 0.45 9.93 19.09
N PRO A 421 0.19 11.11 18.50
CA PRO A 421 0.63 11.44 17.14
C PRO A 421 2.15 11.52 16.98
N ASN A 422 2.91 11.60 18.08
CA ASN A 422 4.37 11.65 18.11
C ASN A 422 4.95 12.76 17.19
N GLY A 423 4.34 13.94 17.23
CA GLY A 423 4.81 15.14 16.53
C GLY A 423 4.24 15.38 15.13
N ALA A 424 3.50 14.43 14.55
CA ALA A 424 2.77 14.65 13.29
C ALA A 424 1.33 14.10 13.38
N ALA A 425 0.37 14.90 12.91
CA ALA A 425 -1.06 14.57 13.03
C ALA A 425 -1.39 13.19 12.43
N VAL A 426 -2.20 12.42 13.15
CA VAL A 426 -2.72 11.15 12.66
C VAL A 426 -3.62 11.41 11.45
N SER A 427 -3.28 10.76 10.34
CA SER A 427 -3.95 10.84 9.04
C SER A 427 -4.96 9.70 8.80
N GLY A 428 -4.88 8.62 9.58
CA GLY A 428 -5.80 7.49 9.48
C GLY A 428 -5.39 6.33 10.39
N HIS A 429 -6.09 5.21 10.25
CA HIS A 429 -5.77 3.98 10.96
C HIS A 429 -5.86 2.76 10.04
N VAL A 430 -5.17 1.69 10.42
CA VAL A 430 -5.26 0.37 9.79
C VAL A 430 -5.74 -0.62 10.84
N ILE A 431 -6.86 -1.29 10.58
CA ILE A 431 -7.41 -2.35 11.41
C ILE A 431 -6.98 -3.68 10.80
N THR A 432 -6.34 -4.55 11.58
CA THR A 432 -6.03 -5.93 11.18
C THR A 432 -7.03 -6.88 11.83
N VAL A 433 -7.60 -7.76 11.02
CA VAL A 433 -8.65 -8.71 11.39
C VAL A 433 -8.04 -10.09 11.57
N GLU A 434 -8.24 -10.69 12.75
CA GLU A 434 -7.91 -12.09 13.00
C GLU A 434 -9.19 -12.89 13.27
N PRO A 435 -9.32 -14.14 12.78
CA PRO A 435 -8.36 -14.85 11.93
C PRO A 435 -8.34 -14.34 10.48
N GLY A 436 -7.17 -14.41 9.84
CA GLY A 436 -7.01 -14.25 8.39
C GLY A 436 -6.13 -13.07 7.96
N GLY A 437 -5.73 -12.20 8.89
CA GLY A 437 -4.77 -11.11 8.66
C GLY A 437 -5.25 -10.03 7.68
N ALA A 438 -6.55 -9.98 7.37
CA ALA A 438 -7.09 -8.97 6.45
C ALA A 438 -6.97 -7.58 7.07
N THR A 439 -6.64 -6.57 6.26
CA THR A 439 -6.48 -5.19 6.72
C THR A 439 -7.55 -4.27 6.15
N VAL A 440 -8.03 -3.34 6.98
CA VAL A 440 -9.02 -2.32 6.63
C VAL A 440 -8.48 -0.95 7.00
N ALA A 441 -8.30 -0.09 6.00
CA ALA A 441 -7.94 1.31 6.23
C ALA A 441 -9.18 2.13 6.59
N VAL A 442 -9.06 2.96 7.62
CA VAL A 442 -10.13 3.84 8.10
C VAL A 442 -9.57 5.25 8.33
N GLY A 443 -10.46 6.24 8.39
CA GLY A 443 -10.10 7.64 8.56
C GLY A 443 -9.55 7.98 9.94
N THR A 444 -9.61 9.26 10.28
CA THR A 444 -9.06 9.82 11.54
C THR A 444 -9.95 9.58 12.76
N ASP A 445 -11.19 9.13 12.56
CA ASP A 445 -12.10 8.78 13.65
C ASP A 445 -11.53 7.66 14.53
N THR A 446 -11.94 7.62 15.79
CA THR A 446 -11.51 6.59 16.75
C THR A 446 -12.43 5.36 16.77
N PHE A 447 -13.06 5.08 15.62
CA PHE A 447 -13.85 3.89 15.38
C PHE A 447 -13.85 3.49 13.90
N GLY A 448 -14.14 2.23 13.62
CA GLY A 448 -14.24 1.69 12.26
C GLY A 448 -15.20 0.52 12.20
N VAL A 449 -15.79 0.29 11.01
CA VAL A 449 -16.69 -0.85 10.77
C VAL A 449 -15.98 -1.83 9.84
N VAL A 450 -15.75 -3.04 10.32
CA VAL A 450 -15.22 -4.15 9.52
C VAL A 450 -16.40 -4.96 9.01
N ARG A 451 -16.51 -5.11 7.69
CA ARG A 451 -17.62 -5.79 7.00
C ARG A 451 -17.16 -7.14 6.45
N ASP A 452 -18.11 -7.86 5.83
CA ASP A 452 -17.89 -9.15 5.17
C ASP A 452 -17.35 -10.24 6.11
N LEU A 453 -17.71 -10.14 7.40
CA LEU A 453 -17.40 -11.14 8.41
C LEU A 453 -18.44 -12.26 8.40
N VAL A 454 -18.03 -13.47 8.80
CA VAL A 454 -18.94 -14.62 8.83
C VAL A 454 -19.71 -14.67 10.14
N ASN A 455 -21.04 -14.63 10.07
CA ASN A 455 -21.90 -14.85 11.22
C ASN A 455 -21.79 -16.29 11.74
N GLY A 456 -21.74 -16.45 13.06
CA GLY A 456 -21.72 -17.78 13.70
C GLY A 456 -20.49 -18.65 13.43
N GLY A 457 -19.43 -18.07 12.87
CA GLY A 457 -18.10 -18.68 12.82
C GLY A 457 -17.36 -18.59 14.16
N GLY A 458 -16.03 -18.72 14.09
CA GLY A 458 -15.15 -18.45 15.24
C GLY A 458 -15.13 -16.96 15.62
N PRO A 459 -14.68 -16.62 16.84
CA PRO A 459 -14.57 -15.23 17.25
C PRO A 459 -13.48 -14.51 16.45
N TYR A 460 -13.77 -13.28 16.03
CA TYR A 460 -12.82 -12.34 15.46
C TYR A 460 -12.22 -11.46 16.55
N THR A 461 -10.94 -11.10 16.39
CA THR A 461 -10.27 -10.05 17.16
C THR A 461 -9.64 -9.04 16.21
N PHE A 462 -9.42 -7.83 16.72
CA PHE A 462 -8.92 -6.72 15.92
C PHE A 462 -7.75 -6.02 16.61
N THR A 463 -6.70 -5.71 15.85
CA THR A 463 -5.65 -4.78 16.26
C THR A 463 -5.73 -3.53 15.40
N VAL A 464 -5.30 -2.39 15.93
CA VAL A 464 -5.35 -1.10 15.24
C VAL A 464 -3.97 -0.46 15.26
N GLN A 465 -3.54 0.08 14.13
CA GLN A 465 -2.34 0.91 13.98
C GLN A 465 -2.75 2.30 13.54
N ALA A 466 -2.21 3.35 14.17
CA ALA A 466 -2.39 4.73 13.70
C ALA A 466 -1.37 5.05 12.60
N VAL A 467 -1.74 5.93 11.66
CA VAL A 467 -0.91 6.32 10.51
C VAL A 467 -0.75 7.83 10.50
N ASN A 468 0.47 8.34 10.39
CA ASN A 468 0.76 9.75 10.14
C ASN A 468 1.67 9.91 8.89
N PRO A 469 2.04 11.13 8.47
CA PRO A 469 2.93 11.33 7.32
C PRO A 469 4.35 10.76 7.46
N VAL A 470 4.75 10.26 8.63
CA VAL A 470 6.01 9.50 8.80
C VAL A 470 5.80 8.03 8.43
N GLY A 471 4.63 7.47 8.76
CA GLY A 471 4.26 6.10 8.41
C GLY A 471 3.27 5.47 9.39
N VAL A 472 3.26 4.14 9.40
CA VAL A 472 2.39 3.31 10.25
C VAL A 472 3.04 3.07 11.61
N GLY A 473 2.31 3.39 12.68
CA GLY A 473 2.73 3.20 14.07
C GLY A 473 2.68 1.75 14.54
N SER A 474 2.97 1.54 15.82
CA SER A 474 2.88 0.22 16.44
C SER A 474 1.43 -0.26 16.59
N ALA A 475 1.24 -1.58 16.56
CA ALA A 475 -0.08 -2.18 16.71
C ALA A 475 -0.54 -2.14 18.16
N SER A 476 -1.85 -1.92 18.35
CA SER A 476 -2.52 -2.08 19.64
C SER A 476 -2.48 -3.53 20.13
N ALA A 477 -2.80 -3.73 21.42
CA ALA A 477 -3.29 -5.02 21.88
C ALA A 477 -4.58 -5.42 21.12
N ALA A 478 -4.81 -6.73 21.01
CA ALA A 478 -6.03 -7.25 20.38
C ALA A 478 -7.28 -6.88 21.18
N SER A 479 -8.37 -6.61 20.47
CA SER A 479 -9.70 -6.39 21.06
C SER A 479 -10.23 -7.64 21.78
N ASN A 480 -11.36 -7.49 22.48
CA ASN A 480 -12.19 -8.64 22.85
C ASN A 480 -12.63 -9.43 21.61
N GLY A 481 -12.80 -10.75 21.78
CA GLY A 481 -13.32 -11.63 20.74
C GLY A 481 -14.80 -11.36 20.47
N VAL A 482 -15.19 -11.33 19.20
CA VAL A 482 -16.57 -11.11 18.78
C VAL A 482 -17.00 -12.10 17.71
N VAL A 483 -18.19 -12.69 17.86
CA VAL A 483 -18.82 -13.49 16.81
C VAL A 483 -19.93 -12.62 16.18
N PRO A 484 -19.81 -12.21 14.92
CA PRO A 484 -20.88 -11.53 14.20
C PRO A 484 -22.18 -12.33 14.25
N ALA A 485 -23.31 -11.64 14.30
CA ALA A 485 -24.60 -12.28 14.40
C ALA A 485 -25.66 -11.53 13.60
N GLY A 486 -26.39 -12.29 12.78
CA GLY A 486 -27.48 -11.79 11.95
C GLY A 486 -28.84 -12.26 12.40
N ASN A 487 -29.82 -12.15 11.50
CA ASN A 487 -31.15 -12.71 11.74
C ASN A 487 -31.12 -14.25 11.79
N PRO A 488 -31.96 -14.91 12.61
CA PRO A 488 -32.06 -16.36 12.64
C PRO A 488 -32.32 -16.95 11.26
N LEU A 489 -31.76 -18.14 10.99
CA LEU A 489 -31.92 -18.85 9.73
C LEU A 489 -32.77 -20.10 9.92
N GLN A 490 -33.25 -20.66 8.81
CA GLN A 490 -33.98 -21.94 8.77
C GLN A 490 -35.14 -22.04 9.76
N VAL A 491 -35.97 -20.99 9.88
CA VAL A 491 -37.13 -21.03 10.78
C VAL A 491 -38.14 -22.06 10.26
N PRO A 492 -38.45 -23.12 11.02
CA PRO A 492 -39.26 -24.23 10.52
C PRO A 492 -40.71 -23.82 10.29
N THR A 493 -41.33 -24.38 9.25
CA THR A 493 -42.76 -24.18 8.99
C THR A 493 -43.58 -24.91 10.07
N PRO A 494 -44.49 -24.23 10.78
CA PRO A 494 -45.26 -24.85 11.85
C PRO A 494 -46.36 -25.78 11.33
N THR A 495 -46.58 -26.87 12.06
CA THR A 495 -47.72 -27.80 11.91
C THR A 495 -48.80 -27.47 12.93
N VAL A 496 -50.05 -27.78 12.60
CA VAL A 496 -51.21 -27.33 13.40
C VAL A 496 -52.21 -28.45 13.67
N VAL A 497 -52.69 -28.52 14.92
CA VAL A 497 -53.75 -29.43 15.35
C VAL A 497 -54.92 -28.62 15.91
N ARG A 498 -56.11 -28.87 15.34
CA ARG A 498 -57.33 -28.14 15.71
C ARG A 498 -57.76 -28.44 17.16
N GLY A 499 -58.23 -27.42 17.86
CA GLY A 499 -58.88 -27.53 19.18
C GLY A 499 -60.11 -26.64 19.29
N ASP A 500 -60.70 -26.59 20.48
CA ASP A 500 -61.82 -25.71 20.81
C ASP A 500 -61.31 -24.30 21.10
N ARG A 501 -61.73 -23.31 20.30
CA ARG A 501 -61.28 -21.90 20.37
C ARG A 501 -59.76 -21.75 20.47
N SER A 502 -59.03 -22.75 19.97
CA SER A 502 -57.59 -22.87 20.10
C SER A 502 -57.02 -23.76 19.01
N VAL A 503 -55.73 -23.59 18.74
CA VAL A 503 -54.94 -24.46 17.88
C VAL A 503 -53.64 -24.75 18.60
N GLN A 504 -53.26 -26.02 18.64
CA GLN A 504 -51.91 -26.41 19.04
C GLN A 504 -51.01 -26.28 17.81
N VAL A 505 -49.93 -25.51 17.95
CA VAL A 505 -48.95 -25.25 16.90
C VAL A 505 -47.64 -25.89 17.32
N SER A 506 -47.01 -26.68 16.45
CA SER A 506 -45.77 -27.41 16.74
C SER A 506 -44.81 -27.35 15.55
N TRP A 507 -43.50 -27.35 15.81
CA TRP A 507 -42.46 -27.31 14.78
C TRP A 507 -41.33 -28.29 15.10
N ALA A 508 -40.71 -28.82 14.03
CA ALA A 508 -39.57 -29.71 14.13
C ALA A 508 -38.26 -28.92 13.99
N GLY A 509 -37.26 -29.20 14.83
CA GLY A 509 -35.94 -28.56 14.77
C GLY A 509 -35.91 -27.11 15.24
N ALA A 510 -34.78 -26.65 15.79
CA ALA A 510 -34.59 -25.23 16.16
C ALA A 510 -34.24 -24.43 14.92
N ALA A 511 -34.66 -23.16 14.91
CA ALA A 511 -34.05 -22.19 14.01
C ALA A 511 -32.55 -22.08 14.33
N GLU A 512 -31.75 -21.81 13.31
CA GLU A 512 -30.33 -21.55 13.46
C GLU A 512 -30.15 -20.12 13.97
N GLY A 513 -29.34 -19.95 15.01
CA GLY A 513 -29.14 -18.67 15.66
C GLY A 513 -28.35 -17.63 14.86
N ASN A 514 -27.66 -18.06 13.79
CA ASN A 514 -26.83 -17.22 12.92
C ASN A 514 -25.84 -16.33 13.70
N GLY A 515 -25.12 -16.93 14.64
CA GLY A 515 -24.11 -16.25 15.47
C GLY A 515 -24.56 -15.77 16.86
N ALA A 516 -25.85 -15.86 17.17
CA ALA A 516 -26.36 -15.67 18.53
C ALA A 516 -27.39 -16.76 18.89
N PRO A 517 -27.41 -17.27 20.13
CA PRO A 517 -28.41 -18.26 20.55
C PRO A 517 -29.84 -17.78 20.32
N ILE A 518 -30.74 -18.70 19.94
CA ILE A 518 -32.17 -18.41 19.94
C ILE A 518 -32.60 -18.08 21.36
N SER A 519 -33.35 -17.00 21.54
CA SER A 519 -33.88 -16.53 22.82
C SER A 519 -35.35 -16.88 23.02
N SER A 520 -36.15 -16.88 21.95
CA SER A 520 -37.57 -17.22 22.03
C SER A 520 -38.20 -17.52 20.67
N TYR A 521 -39.38 -18.14 20.72
CA TYR A 521 -40.28 -18.28 19.58
C TYR A 521 -41.63 -17.63 19.87
N VAL A 522 -42.21 -16.98 18.85
CA VAL A 522 -43.57 -16.42 18.92
C VAL A 522 -44.37 -16.91 17.72
N VAL A 523 -45.53 -17.52 17.99
CA VAL A 523 -46.48 -17.92 16.97
C VAL A 523 -47.56 -16.85 16.83
N THR A 524 -47.87 -16.45 15.60
CA THR A 524 -48.90 -15.45 15.30
C THR A 524 -49.99 -16.04 14.39
N ALA A 525 -51.25 -15.88 14.78
CA ALA A 525 -52.40 -16.30 13.99
C ALA A 525 -52.82 -15.23 12.98
N SER A 526 -53.10 -15.66 11.75
CA SER A 526 -53.76 -14.84 10.73
C SER A 526 -55.04 -15.52 10.24
N PRO A 527 -56.17 -14.82 10.18
CA PRO A 527 -56.39 -13.42 10.56
C PRO A 527 -56.55 -13.22 12.08
N GLY A 528 -56.40 -11.98 12.57
CA GLY A 528 -56.77 -11.59 13.94
C GLY A 528 -55.62 -11.46 14.94
N GLY A 529 -54.40 -11.86 14.59
CA GLY A 529 -53.18 -11.50 15.33
C GLY A 529 -53.03 -12.13 16.72
N ALA A 530 -53.79 -13.18 17.05
CA ALA A 530 -53.62 -13.88 18.32
C ALA A 530 -52.21 -14.48 18.38
N MET A 531 -51.50 -14.25 19.49
CA MET A 531 -50.10 -14.66 19.66
C MET A 531 -49.93 -15.62 20.83
N ALA A 532 -48.92 -16.47 20.75
CA ALA A 532 -48.43 -17.25 21.88
C ALA A 532 -46.91 -17.45 21.76
N GLY A 533 -46.18 -17.29 22.86
CA GLY A 533 -44.73 -17.41 22.90
C GLY A 533 -44.24 -18.61 23.70
N THR A 534 -43.00 -19.01 23.44
CA THR A 534 -42.27 -20.00 24.24
C THR A 534 -40.78 -19.64 24.30
N GLY A 535 -40.09 -20.15 25.32
CA GLY A 535 -38.63 -20.06 25.42
C GLY A 535 -37.90 -20.84 24.32
N PRO A 536 -36.56 -20.82 24.33
CA PRO A 536 -35.73 -21.28 23.21
C PRO A 536 -35.78 -22.79 22.96
N ASP A 537 -36.11 -23.58 23.99
CA ASP A 537 -36.28 -25.04 23.86
C ASP A 537 -37.72 -25.46 23.49
N GLY A 538 -38.63 -24.49 23.39
CA GLY A 538 -40.02 -24.75 23.06
C GLY A 538 -40.21 -25.32 21.66
N ARG A 539 -41.06 -26.35 21.55
CA ARG A 539 -41.41 -27.02 20.27
C ARG A 539 -42.89 -27.03 19.96
N THR A 540 -43.71 -26.59 20.92
CA THR A 540 -45.15 -26.55 20.78
C THR A 540 -45.71 -25.44 21.64
N VAL A 541 -46.75 -24.78 21.15
CA VAL A 541 -47.50 -23.78 21.90
C VAL A 541 -48.97 -23.83 21.50
N ARG A 542 -49.86 -23.57 22.45
CA ARG A 542 -51.29 -23.47 22.18
C ARG A 542 -51.69 -22.01 22.01
N VAL A 543 -52.17 -21.65 20.83
CA VAL A 543 -52.79 -20.34 20.58
C VAL A 543 -54.27 -20.44 20.96
N THR A 544 -54.75 -19.57 21.83
CA THR A 544 -56.13 -19.55 22.34
C THR A 544 -56.88 -18.29 21.89
N GLY A 545 -58.15 -18.15 22.26
CA GLY A 545 -58.96 -16.99 21.90
C GLY A 545 -59.49 -16.98 20.46
N LEU A 546 -59.36 -18.11 19.75
CA LEU A 546 -59.80 -18.23 18.36
C LEU A 546 -61.31 -18.45 18.25
N VAL A 547 -61.87 -18.16 17.07
CA VAL A 547 -63.29 -18.36 16.77
C VAL A 547 -63.47 -19.70 16.05
N ASN A 548 -64.28 -20.59 16.62
CA ASN A 548 -64.63 -21.85 15.97
C ASN A 548 -65.37 -21.61 14.66
N GLY A 549 -65.01 -22.37 13.62
CA GLY A 549 -65.59 -22.23 12.28
C GLY A 549 -64.92 -21.18 11.39
N ARG A 550 -63.95 -20.42 11.90
CA ARG A 550 -63.12 -19.50 11.10
C ARG A 550 -61.81 -20.18 10.70
N THR A 551 -61.37 -19.99 9.46
CA THR A 551 -60.09 -20.51 8.96
C THR A 551 -58.93 -19.62 9.41
N TYR A 552 -57.86 -20.23 9.91
CA TYR A 552 -56.62 -19.59 10.33
C TYR A 552 -55.39 -20.25 9.70
N ARG A 553 -54.32 -19.47 9.55
CA ARG A 553 -52.93 -19.93 9.35
C ARG A 553 -52.03 -19.32 10.43
N PHE A 554 -50.88 -19.92 10.66
CA PHE A 554 -49.97 -19.53 11.73
C PHE A 554 -48.55 -19.37 11.20
N THR A 555 -47.87 -18.29 11.55
CA THR A 555 -46.43 -18.14 11.31
C THR A 555 -45.67 -18.29 12.62
N LEU A 556 -44.46 -18.84 12.53
CA LEU A 556 -43.52 -18.96 13.64
C LEU A 556 -42.43 -17.92 13.46
N MET A 557 -42.18 -17.11 14.48
CA MET A 557 -41.09 -16.14 14.51
C MET A 557 -40.03 -16.61 15.50
N ALA A 558 -38.79 -16.70 15.06
CA ALA A 558 -37.63 -16.94 15.91
C ALA A 558 -36.92 -15.62 16.23
N MET A 559 -36.45 -15.47 17.47
CA MET A 559 -35.64 -14.34 17.91
C MET A 559 -34.35 -14.86 18.51
N ASN A 560 -33.22 -14.20 18.26
CA ASN A 560 -31.95 -14.52 18.93
C ASN A 560 -31.57 -13.45 19.97
N GLU A 561 -30.55 -13.74 20.77
CA GLU A 561 -30.03 -12.84 21.81
C GLU A 561 -29.39 -11.56 21.24
N ALA A 562 -28.98 -11.56 19.97
CA ALA A 562 -28.49 -10.37 19.27
C ALA A 562 -29.62 -9.44 18.78
N GLY A 563 -30.89 -9.79 19.03
CA GLY A 563 -32.06 -9.01 18.62
C GLY A 563 -32.55 -9.28 17.20
N GLY A 564 -31.88 -10.18 16.46
CA GLY A 564 -32.26 -10.65 15.13
C GLY A 564 -33.57 -11.43 15.13
N ARG A 565 -34.30 -11.34 14.02
CA ARG A 565 -35.70 -11.78 13.88
C ARG A 565 -35.98 -12.37 12.51
N SER A 566 -36.56 -13.57 12.47
CA SER A 566 -36.98 -14.22 11.22
C SER A 566 -38.32 -14.93 11.37
N VAL A 567 -39.11 -14.97 10.31
CA VAL A 567 -40.47 -15.54 10.30
C VAL A 567 -40.52 -16.70 9.30
N SER A 568 -41.19 -17.79 9.68
CA SER A 568 -41.42 -18.95 8.84
C SER A 568 -42.45 -18.68 7.74
N GLU A 569 -42.50 -19.56 6.75
CA GLU A 569 -43.70 -19.72 5.93
C GLU A 569 -44.94 -20.02 6.80
N PRO A 570 -46.15 -19.60 6.39
CA PRO A 570 -47.38 -19.91 7.12
C PRO A 570 -47.69 -21.41 7.14
N SER A 571 -48.28 -21.87 8.24
CA SER A 571 -48.83 -23.22 8.36
C SER A 571 -49.91 -23.52 7.30
N ALA A 572 -50.22 -24.80 7.14
CA ALA A 572 -51.47 -25.20 6.50
C ALA A 572 -52.69 -24.56 7.22
N SER A 573 -53.76 -24.32 6.46
CA SER A 573 -54.99 -23.75 6.98
C SER A 573 -55.68 -24.72 7.96
N VAL A 574 -56.18 -24.20 9.08
CA VAL A 574 -56.92 -24.96 10.09
C VAL A 574 -58.15 -24.21 10.55
N VAL A 575 -59.21 -24.94 10.85
CA VAL A 575 -60.47 -24.41 11.40
C VAL A 575 -60.63 -24.95 12.82
N PRO A 576 -60.51 -24.10 13.86
CA PRO A 576 -60.83 -24.46 15.24
C PRO A 576 -62.27 -24.93 15.33
N ALA A 577 -62.52 -25.96 16.12
CA ALA A 577 -63.83 -26.56 16.24
C ALA A 577 -63.98 -27.34 17.54
N THR A 578 -65.22 -27.47 17.97
CA THR A 578 -65.64 -28.27 19.13
C THR A 578 -66.82 -29.15 18.75
N THR A 579 -67.24 -30.03 19.65
CA THR A 579 -68.45 -30.85 19.43
C THR A 579 -69.71 -29.96 19.34
N PRO A 580 -70.80 -30.42 18.71
CA PRO A 580 -72.02 -29.63 18.61
C PRO A 580 -72.59 -29.23 19.97
N ASN A 581 -73.29 -28.11 20.02
CA ASN A 581 -74.02 -27.70 21.21
C ASN A 581 -75.12 -28.73 21.53
N ARG A 582 -75.57 -28.72 22.79
CA ARG A 582 -76.70 -29.54 23.23
C ARG A 582 -77.92 -29.32 22.34
N VAL A 583 -78.55 -30.40 21.88
CA VAL A 583 -79.81 -30.34 21.10
C VAL A 583 -80.92 -29.79 21.99
N GLY A 584 -81.52 -28.67 21.57
CA GLY A 584 -82.58 -27.97 22.30
C GLY A 584 -83.98 -28.26 21.77
N SER A 585 -85.01 -27.89 22.56
CA SER A 585 -86.43 -28.00 22.19
C SER A 585 -86.87 -29.41 21.77
N VAL A 586 -86.33 -30.45 22.41
CA VAL A 586 -86.74 -31.83 22.11
C VAL A 586 -88.15 -32.06 22.61
N ARG A 587 -89.05 -32.48 21.72
CA ARG A 587 -90.44 -32.84 22.03
C ARG A 587 -90.75 -34.23 21.48
N ALA A 588 -91.58 -34.96 22.20
CA ALA A 588 -92.09 -36.25 21.76
C ALA A 588 -93.61 -36.23 21.74
N ALA A 589 -94.20 -36.60 20.61
CA ALA A 589 -95.63 -36.79 20.44
C ALA A 589 -95.92 -38.28 20.20
N ARG A 590 -96.97 -38.82 20.83
CA ARG A 590 -97.35 -40.24 20.71
C ARG A 590 -98.75 -40.37 20.12
N THR A 591 -98.91 -41.33 19.21
CA THR A 591 -100.21 -41.77 18.70
C THR A 591 -100.20 -43.30 18.65
N GLY A 592 -100.95 -43.95 19.54
CA GLY A 592 -100.85 -45.42 19.73
C GLY A 592 -99.42 -45.84 20.10
N ARG A 593 -98.84 -46.76 19.30
CA ARG A 593 -97.44 -47.25 19.41
C ARG A 593 -96.43 -46.45 18.57
N LYS A 594 -96.86 -45.39 17.90
CA LYS A 594 -95.98 -44.48 17.13
C LYS A 594 -95.52 -43.33 18.01
N VAL A 595 -94.21 -43.07 18.05
CA VAL A 595 -93.61 -41.90 18.71
C VAL A 595 -92.94 -41.03 17.65
N VAL A 596 -93.21 -39.73 17.67
CA VAL A 596 -92.59 -38.72 16.80
C VAL A 596 -91.76 -37.79 17.66
N LEU A 597 -90.45 -37.80 17.44
CA LEU A 597 -89.52 -36.87 18.07
C LEU A 597 -89.31 -35.66 17.15
N THR A 598 -89.31 -34.45 17.72
CA THR A 598 -88.95 -33.21 17.01
C THR A 598 -87.96 -32.41 17.85
N TRP A 599 -87.05 -31.66 17.21
CA TRP A 599 -86.02 -30.88 17.90
C TRP A 599 -85.59 -29.66 17.09
N ARG A 600 -84.95 -28.68 17.75
CA ARG A 600 -84.27 -27.57 17.07
C ARG A 600 -82.83 -27.95 16.75
N ARG A 601 -82.35 -27.55 15.57
CA ARG A 601 -80.96 -27.75 15.15
C ARG A 601 -80.01 -26.98 16.10
N PRO A 602 -79.03 -27.64 16.73
CA PRO A 602 -78.08 -26.96 17.61
C PRO A 602 -77.01 -26.21 16.81
N GLY A 603 -76.27 -25.33 17.50
CA GLY A 603 -75.00 -24.80 17.01
C GLY A 603 -74.02 -25.94 16.69
N ASN A 604 -73.33 -25.83 15.56
CA ASN A 604 -72.56 -26.93 14.97
C ASN A 604 -71.15 -27.09 15.56
N GLY A 605 -70.71 -26.20 16.46
CA GLY A 605 -69.37 -26.24 17.04
C GLY A 605 -68.24 -25.87 16.07
N GLY A 606 -68.53 -25.25 14.92
CA GLY A 606 -67.53 -24.81 13.94
C GLY A 606 -67.25 -25.78 12.80
N THR A 607 -67.81 -27.00 12.83
CA THR A 607 -67.83 -27.90 11.66
C THR A 607 -69.25 -28.34 11.34
N ALA A 608 -69.53 -28.67 10.09
CA ALA A 608 -70.87 -29.11 9.68
C ALA A 608 -71.35 -30.30 10.52
N LEU A 609 -72.63 -30.30 10.88
CA LEU A 609 -73.27 -31.48 11.46
C LEU A 609 -73.25 -32.61 10.43
N ILE A 610 -72.92 -33.82 10.89
CA ILE A 610 -72.96 -35.05 10.10
C ILE A 610 -74.31 -35.75 10.33
N GLY A 611 -74.87 -35.63 11.54
CA GLY A 611 -76.16 -36.22 11.87
C GLY A 611 -76.45 -36.16 13.37
N TYR A 612 -77.39 -37.01 13.78
CA TYR A 612 -77.83 -37.14 15.16
C TYR A 612 -77.76 -38.60 15.59
N VAL A 613 -77.58 -38.83 16.89
CA VAL A 613 -77.80 -40.13 17.53
C VAL A 613 -78.98 -39.97 18.46
N VAL A 614 -79.99 -40.83 18.32
CA VAL A 614 -81.17 -40.87 19.19
C VAL A 614 -81.10 -42.14 20.01
N THR A 615 -81.23 -42.01 21.33
CA THR A 615 -81.32 -43.15 22.25
C THR A 615 -82.68 -43.23 22.90
N ASP A 616 -83.05 -44.44 23.30
CA ASP A 616 -84.22 -44.78 24.11
C ASP A 616 -83.76 -45.69 25.26
N ASN A 617 -83.95 -45.24 26.50
CA ASN A 617 -83.48 -45.94 27.70
C ASN A 617 -81.98 -46.34 27.60
N GLY A 618 -81.18 -45.47 26.98
CA GLY A 618 -79.74 -45.66 26.80
C GLY A 618 -79.32 -46.43 25.54
N ARG A 619 -80.25 -47.07 24.82
CA ARG A 619 -79.95 -47.83 23.58
C ARG A 619 -80.19 -46.98 22.35
N VAL A 620 -79.30 -47.05 21.34
CA VAL A 620 -79.47 -46.28 20.09
C VAL A 620 -80.65 -46.81 19.29
N VAL A 621 -81.60 -45.94 18.97
CA VAL A 621 -82.83 -46.26 18.21
C VAL A 621 -82.91 -45.54 16.87
N GLY A 622 -81.99 -44.62 16.57
CA GLY A 622 -81.93 -43.97 15.27
C GLY A 622 -80.68 -43.13 15.07
N ARG A 623 -80.29 -42.96 13.80
CA ARG A 623 -79.21 -42.07 13.36
C ARG A 623 -79.66 -41.12 12.24
N PRO A 624 -80.53 -40.14 12.53
CA PRO A 624 -81.00 -39.19 11.51
C PRO A 624 -79.87 -38.38 10.89
N GLY A 625 -80.00 -38.04 9.60
CA GLY A 625 -79.03 -37.20 8.88
C GLY A 625 -78.96 -35.75 9.39
N ALA A 626 -77.96 -35.00 8.93
CA ALA A 626 -77.62 -33.65 9.41
C ALA A 626 -78.74 -32.60 9.30
N SER A 627 -79.68 -32.76 8.39
CA SER A 627 -80.84 -31.86 8.19
C SER A 627 -82.06 -32.25 9.01
N ALA A 628 -82.05 -33.41 9.68
CA ALA A 628 -83.21 -33.90 10.40
C ALA A 628 -83.51 -33.02 11.62
N THR A 629 -84.77 -32.62 11.73
CA THR A 629 -85.37 -31.99 12.91
C THR A 629 -86.53 -32.81 13.46
N ARG A 630 -86.74 -34.01 12.89
CA ARG A 630 -87.82 -34.94 13.19
C ARG A 630 -87.38 -36.39 12.98
N LEU A 631 -87.78 -37.29 13.86
CA LEU A 631 -87.65 -38.74 13.72
C LEU A 631 -88.98 -39.42 14.08
N VAL A 632 -89.42 -40.36 13.25
CA VAL A 632 -90.63 -41.14 13.49
C VAL A 632 -90.24 -42.57 13.86
N LEU A 633 -90.69 -43.03 15.02
CA LEU A 633 -90.55 -44.41 15.52
C LEU A 633 -91.93 -45.09 15.43
N PRO A 634 -92.20 -45.93 14.42
CA PRO A 634 -93.57 -46.36 14.09
C PRO A 634 -94.14 -47.46 15.01
N ARG A 635 -93.29 -48.29 15.62
CA ARG A 635 -93.70 -49.46 16.43
C ARG A 635 -92.87 -49.55 17.71
N VAL A 636 -93.12 -48.64 18.65
CA VAL A 636 -92.48 -48.64 19.98
C VAL A 636 -93.19 -49.65 20.89
N ARG A 637 -92.43 -50.39 21.70
CA ARG A 637 -92.97 -51.37 22.66
C ARG A 637 -93.80 -50.64 23.74
N SER A 638 -94.67 -51.38 24.42
CA SER A 638 -95.38 -50.84 25.59
C SER A 638 -94.38 -50.61 26.74
N GLY A 639 -94.56 -49.51 27.48
CA GLY A 639 -93.70 -49.18 28.62
C GLY A 639 -93.29 -47.71 28.67
N LEU A 640 -92.39 -47.39 29.62
CA LEU A 640 -91.82 -46.06 29.76
C LEU A 640 -90.54 -45.94 28.93
N HIS A 641 -90.53 -44.99 28.01
CA HIS A 641 -89.41 -44.69 27.13
C HIS A 641 -88.77 -43.37 27.52
N SER A 642 -87.44 -43.32 27.53
CA SER A 642 -86.66 -42.12 27.87
C SER A 642 -85.74 -41.77 26.71
N TYR A 643 -86.15 -40.80 25.90
CA TYR A 643 -85.44 -40.40 24.70
C TYR A 643 -84.41 -39.30 24.96
N ARG A 644 -83.24 -39.43 24.33
CA ARG A 644 -82.20 -38.38 24.27
C ARG A 644 -81.63 -38.28 22.86
N ILE A 645 -81.27 -37.07 22.46
CA ILE A 645 -80.72 -36.77 21.14
C ILE A 645 -79.35 -36.12 21.30
N GLY A 646 -78.31 -36.64 20.65
CA GLY A 646 -76.99 -36.04 20.56
C GLY A 646 -76.68 -35.67 19.12
N ALA A 647 -76.33 -34.41 18.85
CA ALA A 647 -75.84 -34.01 17.53
C ALA A 647 -74.37 -34.41 17.36
N VAL A 648 -73.98 -34.74 16.13
CA VAL A 648 -72.64 -35.19 15.78
C VAL A 648 -72.07 -34.32 14.66
N ASN A 649 -70.83 -33.87 14.81
CA ASN A 649 -70.04 -33.25 13.75
C ASN A 649 -68.71 -34.01 13.56
N ARG A 650 -67.78 -33.43 12.80
CA ARG A 650 -66.46 -34.03 12.54
C ARG A 650 -65.58 -34.19 13.80
N VAL A 651 -65.80 -33.36 14.82
CA VAL A 651 -65.07 -33.46 16.11
C VAL A 651 -65.64 -34.59 16.96
N GLY A 652 -66.96 -34.77 16.94
CA GLY A 652 -67.62 -35.86 17.64
C GLY A 652 -69.06 -35.55 18.03
N ARG A 653 -69.59 -36.35 18.95
CA ARG A 653 -70.95 -36.16 19.49
C ARG A 653 -70.94 -35.13 20.61
N GLY A 654 -71.81 -34.14 20.49
CA GLY A 654 -72.07 -33.16 21.54
C GLY A 654 -72.82 -33.75 22.74
N PRO A 655 -73.11 -32.93 23.76
CA PRO A 655 -73.91 -33.35 24.90
C PRO A 655 -75.28 -33.91 24.50
N TRP A 656 -75.77 -34.90 25.26
CA TRP A 656 -77.14 -35.38 25.10
C TRP A 656 -78.14 -34.25 25.38
N SER A 657 -79.25 -34.19 24.66
CA SER A 657 -80.39 -33.33 25.00
C SER A 657 -80.91 -33.60 26.43
N ALA A 658 -81.78 -32.72 26.91
CA ALA A 658 -82.66 -33.08 28.02
C ALA A 658 -83.43 -34.37 27.69
N THR A 659 -83.69 -35.19 28.72
CA THR A 659 -84.43 -36.44 28.56
C THR A 659 -85.91 -36.13 28.33
N VAL A 660 -86.51 -36.71 27.29
CA VAL A 660 -87.96 -36.66 27.06
C VAL A 660 -88.55 -38.03 27.34
N ARG A 661 -89.49 -38.10 28.29
CA ARG A 661 -90.14 -39.36 28.66
C ARG A 661 -91.50 -39.49 28.00
N VAL A 662 -91.81 -40.67 27.49
CA VAL A 662 -93.10 -41.01 26.88
C VAL A 662 -93.51 -42.39 27.37
N ARG A 663 -94.73 -42.52 27.88
CA ARG A 663 -95.32 -43.83 28.17
C ARG A 663 -96.13 -44.30 26.96
N VAL A 664 -95.81 -45.47 26.45
CA VAL A 664 -96.50 -46.14 25.33
C VAL A 664 -97.41 -47.22 25.91
N PRO A 665 -98.72 -47.21 25.59
CA PRO A 665 -99.69 -48.17 26.09
C PRO A 665 -99.49 -49.58 25.51
#